data_AF-A0A7S2KPR5-F1
#
_entry.id   AF-A0A7S2KPR5-F1
#
_cell.length_a   1.000
_cell.length_b   1.000
_cell.length_c   1.000
_cell.angle_alpha   90.00
_cell.angle_beta   90.00
_cell.angle_gamma   90.00
#
_symmetry.space_group_name_H-M   'P 1'
#
loop_
_entity.id
_entity.type
_entity.pdbx_description
1 polymer ?
#
loop_
_entity_poly.entity_id
_entity_poly.type
_entity_poly.pdbx_seq_one_letter_code
_entity_poly.pdbx_strand_id
1 'polypeptide(L)'
;WDVRGANVYIEDGNEMHNEISYNVAVCPHSLSDPILQGCSIPGTSNAGSDAPNAAFYSKAATNDWIGNRAANTYNGMLLDAGTQGQASGQVCASDAALGRWVGNTMHGCSRFGLYTLGHGGNFPKVTDRSIGTNGLNQNTALCDGFDSSESINPGTTDRGYPASFYQNVDYHNVFVGHYNAGDLQHRAHSSINNNNLIYWKETKNFADGCSSHFFDSFYQDGNLALPDQGSIIFSRTKFGQNVHLEFNHHCDVGATGVLCMPQYILDNSVWENDNSNKWISFQAGYNNDGGVLSVAPGQEDLPNGFFPEGYHSVAGSTYSYLLASPGPRKCIDSSPLYGDRFDNGILCNAPLRSFKMYSRGLTGSTAPMLKVEVWFNSLGLLGQNGPANAEQLVGFHMIGDLSVKQGYSFPIMAGLSQSYRISLFDQNEGTTSEIPLDWVIEFSDPVIGNRFGVDDEVYVNVLGRSCGTNGDGLITSQHDRKFLWSGDHFIDDAAWGNFGACATESVDMNPVDCSALVGGNPSEEGSIEASECPELCAASPCNPINSYCHCGMPSTCKCKPSFTGPDCTVDLCSSASCGEHGSCAAKYLGGVGDVAIDPSFECICESGWFGNKCDVNPCEMGEPAKTCSGNGKCFSLNGIDAECDCGMGYQGNDCEAHNIAYGKASSTSSELQPSSRAFDGNIWSRWESAHGLEDTYLEVDLGDVYDIESVNIHWEASSAKRYDIEVSSDGITLASVWSKTDGYANMGSVISMLNGASGRFLKMHAFERTMPYGYSIFEMEVFGVMGPSSPPTHWPTYKAISLAPTVSKVPTLSPITSPPSLSLFEIAREK
;
A
#
# COMPACT_ATOMS: atom_id res chain seq x y z
N TRP A 1 42.97 7.04 -14.39
CA TRP A 1 41.84 6.13 -14.16
C TRP A 1 41.03 6.74 -13.03
N ASP A 2 40.12 7.65 -13.35
CA ASP A 2 39.22 8.30 -12.37
C ASP A 2 38.02 7.40 -12.07
N VAL A 3 38.30 6.15 -11.64
CA VAL A 3 37.26 5.22 -11.21
C VAL A 3 36.87 5.59 -9.80
N ARG A 4 35.66 6.15 -9.65
CA ARG A 4 35.03 6.45 -8.36
C ARG A 4 34.33 5.18 -7.86
N GLY A 5 35.08 4.29 -7.22
CA GLY A 5 34.56 3.05 -6.62
C GLY A 5 33.69 3.31 -5.38
N ALA A 6 33.19 2.24 -4.77
CA ALA A 6 32.34 2.33 -3.59
C ALA A 6 33.05 2.93 -2.35
N ASN A 7 32.27 3.49 -1.42
CA ASN A 7 32.83 4.04 -0.17
C ASN A 7 33.19 2.89 0.81
N VAL A 8 32.35 1.85 0.84
CA VAL A 8 32.66 0.54 1.42
C VAL A 8 32.49 -0.52 0.35
N TYR A 9 33.49 -1.39 0.21
CA TYR A 9 33.53 -2.48 -0.78
C TYR A 9 33.97 -3.77 -0.09
N ILE A 10 33.18 -4.83 -0.22
CA ILE A 10 33.46 -6.19 0.27
C ILE A 10 33.47 -7.13 -0.94
N GLU A 11 34.55 -7.88 -1.15
CA GLU A 11 34.97 -8.38 -2.47
C GLU A 11 34.82 -9.89 -2.64
N ASP A 12 35.36 -10.68 -1.74
CA ASP A 12 35.61 -12.11 -2.00
C ASP A 12 34.38 -12.98 -1.75
N GLY A 13 33.43 -12.55 -0.91
CA GLY A 13 32.24 -13.31 -0.52
C GLY A 13 32.43 -14.17 0.73
N ASN A 14 33.69 -14.38 1.16
CA ASN A 14 34.04 -15.13 2.37
C ASN A 14 34.23 -14.25 3.62
N GLU A 15 34.15 -12.93 3.51
CA GLU A 15 34.13 -12.02 4.64
C GLU A 15 32.79 -12.14 5.37
N MET A 16 32.79 -12.60 6.63
CA MET A 16 31.55 -12.83 7.39
C MET A 16 31.61 -12.12 8.74
N HIS A 17 30.43 -11.78 9.26
CA HIS A 17 30.26 -11.27 10.63
C HIS A 17 31.05 -9.99 10.93
N ASN A 18 31.41 -9.21 9.90
CA ASN A 18 31.86 -7.84 10.10
C ASN A 18 30.65 -6.96 10.39
N GLU A 19 30.82 -5.98 11.29
CA GLU A 19 29.84 -4.94 11.53
C GLU A 19 30.24 -3.66 10.78
N ILE A 20 29.44 -3.26 9.80
CA ILE A 20 29.57 -2.01 9.07
C ILE A 20 28.42 -1.12 9.52
N SER A 21 28.70 -0.18 10.42
CA SER A 21 27.65 0.56 11.09
C SER A 21 27.89 2.09 11.13
N TYR A 22 26.78 2.83 10.97
CA TYR A 22 26.70 4.30 11.09
C TYR A 22 27.61 5.10 10.15
N ASN A 23 27.97 4.51 9.01
CA ASN A 23 28.73 5.18 7.96
C ASN A 23 27.83 6.16 7.20
N VAL A 24 28.39 7.31 6.82
CA VAL A 24 27.69 8.34 6.03
C VAL A 24 28.45 8.56 4.73
N ALA A 25 27.83 8.19 3.61
CA ALA A 25 28.37 8.29 2.27
C ALA A 25 27.55 9.31 1.45
N VAL A 26 28.13 10.48 1.20
CA VAL A 26 27.44 11.58 0.50
C VAL A 26 28.24 11.97 -0.73
N CYS A 27 27.61 12.02 -1.90
CA CYS A 27 28.19 12.70 -3.04
C CYS A 27 27.99 14.22 -2.90
N PRO A 28 29.06 15.05 -2.83
CA PRO A 28 28.93 16.51 -2.72
C PRO A 28 28.75 17.21 -4.07
N HIS A 29 28.74 16.47 -5.18
CA HIS A 29 28.74 17.03 -6.54
C HIS A 29 27.33 16.99 -7.16
N SER A 30 26.95 18.09 -7.82
CA SER A 30 25.72 18.15 -8.62
C SER A 30 25.90 17.39 -9.94
N LEU A 31 24.83 16.76 -10.44
CA LEU A 31 24.75 16.24 -11.81
C LEU A 31 25.06 17.31 -12.87
N SER A 32 24.88 18.59 -12.55
CA SER A 32 25.22 19.73 -13.41
C SER A 32 26.70 20.14 -13.38
N ASP A 33 27.56 19.45 -12.62
CA ASP A 33 29.00 19.74 -12.60
C ASP A 33 29.61 19.37 -13.97
N PRO A 34 30.26 20.31 -14.69
CA PRO A 34 30.70 20.10 -16.06
C PRO A 34 31.88 19.12 -16.19
N ILE A 35 32.56 18.78 -15.09
CA ILE A 35 33.70 17.86 -15.06
C ILE A 35 33.29 16.53 -14.42
N LEU A 36 32.48 16.60 -13.36
CA LEU A 36 32.20 15.46 -12.48
C LEU A 36 30.82 14.83 -12.71
N GLN A 37 29.84 15.61 -13.21
CA GLN A 37 28.48 15.15 -13.53
C GLN A 37 27.87 14.32 -12.37
N GLY A 38 27.99 14.87 -11.15
CA GLY A 38 27.67 14.19 -9.90
C GLY A 38 28.82 13.29 -9.40
N CYS A 39 28.46 12.14 -8.84
CA CYS A 39 29.37 11.01 -8.64
C CYS A 39 29.08 9.86 -9.61
N SER A 40 28.40 10.17 -10.73
CA SER A 40 28.31 9.25 -11.87
C SER A 40 29.66 9.19 -12.61
N ILE A 41 29.82 8.20 -13.49
CA ILE A 41 31.01 8.09 -14.36
C ILE A 41 30.65 8.62 -15.76
N PRO A 42 31.24 9.73 -16.22
CA PRO A 42 31.06 10.19 -17.59
C PRO A 42 31.67 9.17 -18.58
N GLY A 43 30.83 8.51 -19.37
CA GLY A 43 31.25 7.70 -20.53
C GLY A 43 31.09 6.18 -20.43
N THR A 44 30.53 5.61 -19.35
CA THR A 44 30.15 4.19 -19.32
C THR A 44 28.76 3.97 -19.94
N SER A 45 28.66 4.08 -21.27
CA SER A 45 27.42 3.79 -22.02
C SER A 45 27.07 2.29 -22.10
N ASN A 46 27.55 1.48 -21.17
CA ASN A 46 27.51 0.03 -21.21
C ASN A 46 26.74 -0.47 -19.97
N ALA A 47 25.45 -0.76 -20.14
CA ALA A 47 24.47 -1.00 -19.07
C ALA A 47 24.72 -2.21 -18.13
N GLY A 48 25.92 -2.82 -18.16
CA GLY A 48 26.31 -3.99 -17.38
C GLY A 48 27.56 -3.82 -16.49
N SER A 49 28.17 -2.63 -16.39
CA SER A 49 29.41 -2.43 -15.62
C SER A 49 29.32 -1.47 -14.42
N ASP A 50 28.17 -0.86 -14.14
CA ASP A 50 28.05 0.21 -13.14
C ASP A 50 27.64 -0.27 -11.72
N ALA A 51 27.56 -1.58 -11.48
CA ALA A 51 27.23 -2.14 -10.16
C ALA A 51 28.21 -1.70 -9.03
N PRO A 52 29.54 -1.65 -9.23
CA PRO A 52 30.48 -1.25 -8.18
C PRO A 52 30.38 0.24 -7.75
N ASN A 53 29.59 1.06 -8.44
CA ASN A 53 29.44 2.49 -8.18
C ASN A 53 28.37 2.77 -7.11
N ALA A 54 28.56 2.22 -5.91
CA ALA A 54 27.62 2.35 -4.79
C ALA A 54 28.16 3.20 -3.63
N ALA A 55 27.31 3.64 -2.70
CA ALA A 55 27.80 4.04 -1.38
C ALA A 55 28.40 2.81 -0.68
N PHE A 56 27.62 1.74 -0.63
CA PHE A 56 27.95 0.48 0.01
C PHE A 56 27.78 -0.66 -0.99
N TYR A 57 28.86 -1.39 -1.29
CA TYR A 57 28.84 -2.55 -2.17
C TYR A 57 29.36 -3.77 -1.41
N SER A 58 28.64 -4.88 -1.47
CA SER A 58 29.06 -6.15 -0.86
C SER A 58 28.83 -7.33 -1.79
N LYS A 59 29.79 -8.25 -1.85
CA LYS A 59 29.58 -9.62 -2.35
C LYS A 59 29.20 -10.61 -1.26
N ALA A 60 29.48 -10.28 0.00
CA ALA A 60 29.23 -11.13 1.15
C ALA A 60 27.97 -10.69 1.92
N ALA A 61 26.90 -11.49 1.83
CA ALA A 61 25.61 -11.26 2.49
C ALA A 61 25.66 -11.35 4.03
N THR A 62 26.61 -12.12 4.57
CA THR A 62 26.77 -12.50 6.00
C THR A 62 27.35 -11.40 6.91
N ASN A 63 27.39 -10.15 6.44
CA ASN A 63 27.88 -9.00 7.20
C ASN A 63 26.71 -8.15 7.71
N ASP A 64 26.91 -7.54 8.87
CA ASP A 64 25.93 -6.68 9.52
C ASP A 64 26.06 -5.25 8.99
N TRP A 65 24.94 -4.67 8.59
CA TRP A 65 24.80 -3.31 8.08
C TRP A 65 23.77 -2.56 8.90
N ILE A 66 24.24 -1.67 9.78
CA ILE A 66 23.40 -1.06 10.81
C ILE A 66 23.48 0.47 10.74
N GLY A 67 22.35 1.14 10.47
CA GLY A 67 22.24 2.61 10.55
C GLY A 67 23.06 3.39 9.52
N ASN A 68 23.53 2.76 8.43
CA ASN A 68 24.32 3.42 7.40
C ASN A 68 23.45 4.33 6.53
N ARG A 69 24.02 5.44 6.06
CA ARG A 69 23.30 6.46 5.29
C ARG A 69 24.01 6.77 3.98
N ALA A 70 23.28 6.72 2.86
CA ALA A 70 23.74 7.18 1.56
C ALA A 70 22.91 8.35 1.05
N ALA A 71 23.57 9.33 0.42
CA ALA A 71 22.91 10.44 -0.25
C ALA A 71 23.59 10.82 -1.58
N ASN A 72 22.78 11.05 -2.62
CA ASN A 72 23.23 11.57 -3.93
C ASN A 72 24.28 10.69 -4.66
N THR A 73 24.41 9.40 -4.29
CA THR A 73 25.31 8.45 -4.95
C THR A 73 24.65 7.85 -6.20
N TYR A 74 25.41 7.13 -7.04
CA TYR A 74 24.82 6.47 -8.21
C TYR A 74 23.92 5.30 -7.78
N ASN A 75 24.48 4.36 -7.02
CA ASN A 75 23.73 3.39 -6.23
C ASN A 75 23.90 3.71 -4.73
N GLY A 76 22.90 3.41 -3.91
CA GLY A 76 22.94 3.49 -2.46
C GLY A 76 23.66 2.27 -1.89
N MET A 77 22.89 1.23 -1.58
CA MET A 77 23.37 0.01 -0.93
C MET A 77 23.08 -1.19 -1.82
N LEU A 78 24.15 -1.83 -2.32
CA LEU A 78 24.08 -2.92 -3.28
C LEU A 78 24.75 -4.18 -2.72
N LEU A 79 23.94 -5.20 -2.42
CA LEU A 79 24.44 -6.57 -2.22
C LEU A 79 24.43 -7.26 -3.59
N ASP A 80 25.59 -7.61 -4.14
CA ASP A 80 25.73 -8.47 -5.33
C ASP A 80 26.30 -9.81 -4.88
N ALA A 81 25.43 -10.57 -4.21
CA ALA A 81 25.75 -11.79 -3.49
C ALA A 81 26.47 -12.77 -4.42
N GLY A 82 27.72 -13.07 -4.09
CA GLY A 82 28.65 -13.70 -5.01
C GLY A 82 30.00 -14.02 -4.39
N THR A 83 30.89 -14.59 -5.19
CA THR A 83 32.24 -14.95 -4.75
C THR A 83 33.28 -14.53 -5.78
N GLN A 84 34.45 -14.12 -5.30
CA GLN A 84 35.61 -13.80 -6.14
C GLN A 84 36.90 -14.39 -5.57
N GLY A 85 38.02 -14.11 -6.24
CA GLY A 85 39.35 -14.47 -5.76
C GLY A 85 39.50 -15.94 -5.40
N GLN A 86 39.97 -16.19 -4.18
CA GLN A 86 40.18 -17.55 -3.66
C GLN A 86 38.91 -18.20 -3.11
N ALA A 87 37.85 -17.43 -2.83
CA ALA A 87 36.58 -17.95 -2.34
C ALA A 87 35.67 -18.51 -3.46
N SER A 88 35.99 -18.22 -4.73
CA SER A 88 35.23 -18.69 -5.88
C SER A 88 35.06 -20.21 -5.90
N GLY A 89 33.81 -20.67 -5.94
CA GLY A 89 33.44 -22.09 -5.89
C GLY A 89 33.63 -22.78 -4.53
N GLN A 90 33.99 -22.03 -3.48
CA GLN A 90 34.19 -22.52 -2.10
C GLN A 90 33.24 -21.88 -1.08
N VAL A 91 32.32 -21.03 -1.55
CA VAL A 91 31.24 -20.41 -0.77
C VAL A 91 29.95 -20.53 -1.57
N CYS A 92 28.83 -20.85 -0.90
CA CYS A 92 27.48 -20.78 -1.47
C CYS A 92 27.17 -19.33 -1.85
N ALA A 93 27.38 -18.98 -3.12
CA ALA A 93 27.70 -17.62 -3.52
C ALA A 93 26.54 -16.63 -3.31
N SER A 94 25.37 -16.93 -3.85
CA SER A 94 24.15 -16.14 -3.69
C SER A 94 23.18 -16.73 -2.67
N ASP A 95 23.54 -17.84 -2.01
CA ASP A 95 22.71 -18.52 -1.01
C ASP A 95 23.20 -18.32 0.43
N ALA A 96 24.15 -17.42 0.65
CA ALA A 96 24.69 -17.15 1.97
C ALA A 96 23.64 -16.47 2.87
N ALA A 97 23.51 -16.93 4.12
CA ALA A 97 22.65 -16.29 5.12
C ALA A 97 22.89 -14.77 5.21
N LEU A 98 21.82 -13.98 5.24
CA LEU A 98 21.90 -12.54 5.40
C LEU A 98 22.29 -12.19 6.84
N GLY A 99 23.31 -11.34 7.01
CA GLY A 99 23.58 -10.67 8.29
C GLY A 99 22.47 -9.68 8.67
N ARG A 100 22.70 -8.86 9.70
CA ARG A 100 21.70 -7.90 10.16
C ARG A 100 21.63 -6.67 9.27
N TRP A 101 20.49 -6.39 8.66
CA TRP A 101 20.29 -5.19 7.83
C TRP A 101 19.24 -4.26 8.46
N VAL A 102 19.69 -3.34 9.32
CA VAL A 102 18.82 -2.59 10.23
C VAL A 102 19.01 -1.07 10.12
N GLY A 103 17.92 -0.31 9.97
CA GLY A 103 17.91 1.15 10.16
C GLY A 103 18.69 1.97 9.12
N ASN A 104 19.01 1.37 7.97
CA ASN A 104 19.81 2.02 6.93
C ASN A 104 18.92 2.99 6.11
N THR A 105 19.49 4.10 5.64
CA THR A 105 18.77 5.12 4.86
C THR A 105 19.47 5.39 3.52
N MET A 106 18.78 5.18 2.40
CA MET A 106 19.31 5.44 1.06
C MET A 106 18.44 6.49 0.36
N HIS A 107 18.98 7.68 0.09
CA HIS A 107 18.16 8.76 -0.47
C HIS A 107 18.79 9.51 -1.64
N GLY A 108 17.96 9.90 -2.60
CA GLY A 108 18.39 10.67 -3.78
C GLY A 108 19.42 9.94 -4.64
N CYS A 109 19.44 8.60 -4.62
CA CYS A 109 20.40 7.82 -5.39
C CYS A 109 19.96 7.74 -6.86
N SER A 110 20.90 7.95 -7.79
CA SER A 110 20.61 8.08 -9.23
C SER A 110 19.99 6.84 -9.86
N ARG A 111 20.12 5.66 -9.23
CA ARG A 111 19.56 4.40 -9.71
C ARG A 111 19.01 3.56 -8.55
N PHE A 112 19.87 2.83 -7.86
CA PHE A 112 19.46 1.91 -6.79
C PHE A 112 19.47 2.59 -5.42
N GLY A 113 18.44 2.36 -4.61
CA GLY A 113 18.43 2.62 -3.17
C GLY A 113 19.09 1.48 -2.41
N LEU A 114 18.37 0.84 -1.48
CA LEU A 114 18.65 -0.55 -1.07
C LEU A 114 18.27 -1.49 -2.21
N TYR A 115 19.23 -2.28 -2.70
CA TYR A 115 18.99 -3.24 -3.76
C TYR A 115 19.85 -4.51 -3.63
N THR A 116 19.27 -5.70 -3.92
CA THR A 116 20.04 -6.95 -3.96
C THR A 116 20.06 -7.60 -5.35
N LEU A 117 21.27 -7.84 -5.84
CA LEU A 117 21.64 -8.67 -6.98
C LEU A 117 22.22 -10.02 -6.49
N GLY A 118 22.25 -10.99 -7.38
CA GLY A 118 22.99 -12.23 -7.22
C GLY A 118 22.97 -13.02 -8.53
N HIS A 119 24.12 -13.51 -8.98
CA HIS A 119 24.17 -14.40 -10.14
C HIS A 119 23.62 -15.78 -9.75
N GLY A 120 22.35 -16.04 -10.08
CA GLY A 120 21.59 -17.20 -9.59
C GLY A 120 20.47 -16.84 -8.60
N GLY A 121 20.46 -15.60 -8.08
CA GLY A 121 19.46 -15.06 -7.16
C GLY A 121 19.81 -15.24 -5.67
N ASN A 122 19.38 -14.28 -4.86
CA ASN A 122 19.70 -14.16 -3.43
C ASN A 122 18.69 -14.94 -2.57
N PHE A 123 19.01 -16.20 -2.25
CA PHE A 123 18.15 -17.10 -1.49
C PHE A 123 18.91 -17.63 -0.27
N PRO A 124 18.91 -16.90 0.85
CA PRO A 124 19.64 -17.30 2.07
C PRO A 124 19.40 -18.75 2.49
N LYS A 125 20.44 -19.49 2.85
CA LYS A 125 20.38 -20.89 3.34
C LYS A 125 21.24 -21.12 4.57
N VAL A 126 20.90 -22.16 5.33
CA VAL A 126 21.76 -22.66 6.43
C VAL A 126 22.98 -23.37 5.86
N THR A 127 24.17 -22.90 6.22
CA THR A 127 25.47 -23.41 5.72
C THR A 127 26.44 -23.73 6.86
N ASP A 128 27.52 -24.45 6.56
CA ASP A 128 28.57 -24.86 7.51
C ASP A 128 29.75 -23.87 7.62
N ARG A 129 29.57 -22.65 7.11
CA ARG A 129 30.62 -21.62 7.08
C ARG A 129 30.94 -21.14 8.50
N SER A 130 32.22 -20.93 8.79
CA SER A 130 32.67 -20.41 10.10
C SER A 130 33.96 -19.59 10.00
N ILE A 131 34.31 -18.86 11.05
CA ILE A 131 35.64 -18.23 11.15
C ILE A 131 36.76 -19.29 11.07
N GLY A 132 36.54 -20.48 11.65
CA GLY A 132 37.50 -21.59 11.62
C GLY A 132 37.74 -22.15 10.21
N THR A 133 36.80 -21.97 9.28
CA THR A 133 36.93 -22.33 7.86
C THR A 133 37.33 -21.15 6.97
N ASN A 134 37.74 -20.02 7.55
CA ASN A 134 37.99 -18.76 6.84
C ASN A 134 36.77 -18.28 6.00
N GLY A 135 35.57 -18.54 6.52
CA GLY A 135 34.31 -18.22 5.85
C GLY A 135 33.98 -19.09 4.64
N LEU A 136 34.70 -20.19 4.41
CA LEU A 136 34.45 -21.16 3.34
C LEU A 136 33.50 -22.27 3.79
N ASN A 137 32.77 -22.86 2.83
CA ASN A 137 31.99 -24.08 3.04
C ASN A 137 32.90 -25.32 3.06
N GLN A 138 32.61 -26.30 3.92
CA GLN A 138 33.28 -27.61 3.89
C GLN A 138 32.45 -28.64 3.11
N ASN A 139 31.13 -28.53 3.19
CA ASN A 139 30.15 -29.33 2.45
C ASN A 139 29.36 -28.46 1.47
N THR A 140 29.72 -28.52 0.18
CA THR A 140 29.05 -27.74 -0.87
C THR A 140 27.62 -28.20 -1.17
N ALA A 141 27.20 -29.40 -0.73
CA ALA A 141 25.80 -29.83 -0.86
C ALA A 141 24.84 -29.04 0.06
N LEU A 142 25.37 -28.23 0.98
CA LEU A 142 24.56 -27.26 1.75
C LEU A 142 24.19 -26.01 0.94
N CYS A 143 24.74 -25.85 -0.27
CA CYS A 143 24.33 -24.80 -1.20
C CYS A 143 23.07 -25.19 -1.99
N ASP A 144 22.71 -26.48 -2.04
CA ASP A 144 21.51 -26.96 -2.74
C ASP A 144 20.24 -26.39 -2.07
N GLY A 145 19.17 -26.17 -2.85
CA GLY A 145 17.91 -25.62 -2.30
C GLY A 145 17.21 -26.52 -1.28
N PHE A 146 17.49 -27.83 -1.33
CA PHE A 146 16.76 -28.86 -0.59
C PHE A 146 17.73 -29.90 -0.01
N ASP A 147 17.37 -30.54 1.10
CA ASP A 147 18.19 -31.63 1.65
C ASP A 147 18.04 -32.92 0.84
N SER A 148 18.99 -33.25 -0.03
CA SER A 148 19.01 -34.51 -0.78
C SER A 148 19.40 -35.75 0.05
N SER A 149 19.74 -35.58 1.35
CA SER A 149 20.27 -36.66 2.19
C SER A 149 19.22 -37.27 3.13
N GLU A 150 18.67 -38.44 2.73
CA GLU A 150 17.77 -39.25 3.57
C GLU A 150 18.32 -39.59 4.97
N SER A 151 19.65 -39.51 5.16
CA SER A 151 20.34 -39.87 6.40
C SER A 151 20.27 -38.83 7.51
N ILE A 152 19.78 -37.61 7.25
CA ILE A 152 19.62 -36.56 8.28
C ILE A 152 18.15 -36.38 8.66
N ASN A 153 17.24 -36.36 7.68
CA ASN A 153 15.79 -36.45 7.89
C ASN A 153 15.12 -37.21 6.72
N PRO A 154 14.24 -38.20 6.98
CA PRO A 154 13.39 -38.78 5.94
C PRO A 154 12.28 -37.78 5.56
N GLY A 155 12.24 -37.40 4.28
CA GLY A 155 11.38 -36.31 3.80
C GLY A 155 12.18 -35.01 3.68
N THR A 156 12.74 -34.78 2.50
CA THR A 156 13.59 -33.62 2.19
C THR A 156 12.88 -32.31 2.55
N THR A 157 13.61 -31.33 3.09
CA THR A 157 13.05 -30.02 3.51
C THR A 157 13.67 -28.87 2.70
N ASP A 158 12.96 -27.75 2.57
CA ASP A 158 13.52 -26.47 2.12
C ASP A 158 14.69 -26.08 3.04
N ARG A 159 15.84 -25.71 2.46
CA ARG A 159 17.05 -25.26 3.18
C ARG A 159 17.10 -23.74 3.37
N GLY A 160 16.10 -23.01 2.87
CA GLY A 160 15.97 -21.57 3.00
C GLY A 160 16.06 -21.08 4.44
N TYR A 161 16.62 -19.89 4.62
CA TYR A 161 16.86 -19.26 5.90
C TYR A 161 16.23 -17.85 5.91
N PRO A 162 14.94 -17.75 6.29
CA PRO A 162 14.20 -16.49 6.37
C PRO A 162 14.98 -15.37 7.09
N ALA A 163 15.12 -14.22 6.44
CA ALA A 163 15.82 -13.05 6.95
C ALA A 163 15.06 -11.74 6.63
N SER A 164 15.39 -10.64 7.32
CA SER A 164 14.68 -9.36 7.18
C SER A 164 15.59 -8.15 6.95
N PHE A 165 15.18 -7.26 6.06
CA PHE A 165 15.53 -5.85 6.05
C PHE A 165 14.61 -5.13 7.04
N TYR A 166 15.15 -4.61 8.14
CA TYR A 166 14.36 -4.07 9.25
C TYR A 166 14.54 -2.55 9.41
N GLN A 167 13.44 -1.79 9.45
CA GLN A 167 13.44 -0.33 9.64
C GLN A 167 14.31 0.45 8.64
N ASN A 168 14.54 -0.09 7.44
CA ASN A 168 15.27 0.61 6.39
C ASN A 168 14.35 1.68 5.74
N VAL A 169 14.96 2.74 5.21
CA VAL A 169 14.27 3.87 4.60
C VAL A 169 14.87 4.18 3.23
N ASP A 170 14.03 4.20 2.20
CA ASP A 170 14.39 4.52 0.83
C ASP A 170 13.57 5.72 0.32
N TYR A 171 14.24 6.78 -0.13
CA TYR A 171 13.56 8.00 -0.58
C TYR A 171 14.19 8.63 -1.82
N HIS A 172 13.38 8.91 -2.84
CA HIS A 172 13.81 9.57 -4.08
C HIS A 172 14.92 8.84 -4.87
N ASN A 173 14.79 7.53 -4.96
CA ASN A 173 15.61 6.61 -5.77
C ASN A 173 14.83 6.13 -7.02
N VAL A 174 15.49 5.55 -8.01
CA VAL A 174 14.80 4.99 -9.20
C VAL A 174 14.29 3.56 -8.96
N PHE A 175 15.07 2.75 -8.23
CA PHE A 175 14.76 1.35 -7.93
C PHE A 175 15.15 0.99 -6.49
N VAL A 176 14.26 0.32 -5.78
CA VAL A 176 14.46 -0.25 -4.43
C VAL A 176 14.02 -1.71 -4.48
N GLY A 177 14.64 -2.63 -3.75
CA GLY A 177 14.23 -4.05 -3.70
C GLY A 177 15.25 -5.03 -4.26
N HIS A 178 14.86 -5.87 -5.22
CA HIS A 178 15.58 -7.09 -5.56
C HIS A 178 15.61 -7.37 -7.07
N TYR A 179 16.57 -8.18 -7.51
CA TYR A 179 16.50 -8.81 -8.81
C TYR A 179 15.78 -10.17 -8.67
N ASN A 180 16.53 -11.25 -8.48
CA ASN A 180 16.01 -12.55 -8.10
C ASN A 180 16.34 -12.74 -6.61
N ALA A 181 15.34 -12.92 -5.76
CA ALA A 181 15.54 -13.12 -4.33
C ALA A 181 14.31 -13.73 -3.67
N GLY A 182 14.49 -14.42 -2.55
CA GLY A 182 13.41 -15.04 -1.75
C GLY A 182 13.91 -15.31 -0.33
N ASP A 183 13.02 -15.73 0.57
CA ASP A 183 13.30 -15.77 2.03
C ASP A 183 13.74 -14.40 2.62
N LEU A 184 13.33 -13.29 2.00
CA LEU A 184 13.66 -11.92 2.42
C LEU A 184 12.41 -11.09 2.72
N GLN A 185 12.29 -10.58 3.95
CA GLN A 185 11.20 -9.70 4.38
C GLN A 185 11.62 -8.24 4.45
N HIS A 186 10.74 -7.34 4.02
CA HIS A 186 10.78 -5.91 4.33
C HIS A 186 9.91 -5.64 5.56
N ARG A 187 10.54 -5.49 6.74
CA ARG A 187 9.87 -5.27 8.02
C ARG A 187 10.05 -3.81 8.47
N ALA A 188 8.97 -3.11 8.75
CA ALA A 188 8.95 -1.69 9.07
C ALA A 188 9.69 -0.82 8.02
N HIS A 189 9.67 -1.24 6.75
CA HIS A 189 10.37 -0.56 5.67
C HIS A 189 9.54 0.64 5.20
N SER A 190 10.18 1.80 5.02
CA SER A 190 9.54 2.99 4.46
C SER A 190 10.14 3.31 3.11
N SER A 191 9.34 3.23 2.04
CA SER A 191 9.76 3.57 0.68
C SER A 191 8.82 4.64 0.13
N ILE A 192 9.36 5.83 -0.14
CA ILE A 192 8.57 7.04 -0.40
C ILE A 192 9.17 7.81 -1.58
N ASN A 193 8.33 8.28 -2.52
CA ASN A 193 8.75 9.12 -3.65
C ASN A 193 9.88 8.49 -4.50
N ASN A 194 9.92 7.15 -4.57
CA ASN A 194 10.84 6.41 -5.45
C ASN A 194 10.10 6.05 -6.73
N ASN A 195 10.76 6.10 -7.90
CA ASN A 195 10.11 5.72 -9.17
C ASN A 195 9.58 4.27 -9.11
N ASN A 196 10.35 3.38 -8.48
CA ASN A 196 9.86 2.08 -8.03
C ASN A 196 10.09 1.99 -6.51
N LEU A 197 9.00 1.98 -5.75
CA LEU A 197 8.97 1.81 -4.30
C LEU A 197 9.47 0.42 -3.89
N ILE A 198 9.15 -0.58 -4.72
CA ILE A 198 9.76 -1.91 -4.77
C ILE A 198 9.86 -2.29 -6.25
N TYR A 199 10.94 -2.96 -6.63
CA TYR A 199 11.17 -3.59 -7.91
C TYR A 199 11.78 -4.96 -7.63
N TRP A 200 11.09 -6.05 -7.99
CA TRP A 200 11.47 -7.42 -7.65
C TRP A 200 11.01 -8.36 -8.77
N LYS A 201 11.91 -9.16 -9.35
CA LYS A 201 11.62 -10.01 -10.51
C LYS A 201 11.01 -11.36 -10.16
N GLU A 202 11.82 -12.20 -9.54
CA GLU A 202 11.50 -13.60 -9.26
C GLU A 202 11.68 -13.84 -7.75
N THR A 203 10.73 -14.54 -7.12
CA THR A 203 10.76 -14.93 -5.71
C THR A 203 10.17 -16.32 -5.49
N LYS A 204 10.40 -16.87 -4.29
CA LYS A 204 9.77 -18.08 -3.77
C LYS A 204 9.08 -17.80 -2.43
N ASN A 205 8.25 -18.74 -2.00
CA ASN A 205 7.65 -18.71 -0.68
C ASN A 205 8.70 -18.86 0.43
N PHE A 206 8.40 -18.33 1.62
CA PHE A 206 9.26 -18.50 2.78
C PHE A 206 9.38 -19.96 3.21
N ALA A 207 10.60 -20.40 3.46
CA ALA A 207 10.90 -21.77 3.91
C ALA A 207 10.27 -22.13 5.27
N ASP A 208 9.96 -21.12 6.11
CA ASP A 208 9.23 -21.31 7.37
C ASP A 208 7.72 -21.56 7.20
N GLY A 209 7.16 -21.33 6.01
CA GLY A 209 5.73 -21.48 5.74
C GLY A 209 4.82 -20.51 6.52
N CYS A 210 5.37 -19.43 7.08
CA CYS A 210 4.69 -18.50 8.00
C CYS A 210 4.95 -17.02 7.70
N SER A 211 6.09 -16.65 7.13
CA SER A 211 6.50 -15.25 7.02
C SER A 211 5.87 -14.49 5.84
N SER A 212 5.64 -13.18 6.02
CA SER A 212 5.21 -12.27 4.96
C SER A 212 6.38 -11.63 4.22
N HIS A 213 6.16 -11.17 2.99
CA HIS A 213 7.19 -10.44 2.24
C HIS A 213 7.33 -8.99 2.72
N PHE A 214 6.21 -8.40 3.15
CA PHE A 214 6.13 -7.05 3.70
C PHE A 214 5.40 -7.10 5.04
N PHE A 215 5.94 -6.44 6.07
CA PHE A 215 5.41 -6.46 7.43
C PHE A 215 5.54 -5.08 8.07
N ASP A 216 4.46 -4.46 8.54
CA ASP A 216 4.45 -3.10 9.13
C ASP A 216 5.09 -2.00 8.24
N SER A 217 5.11 -2.21 6.92
CA SER A 217 5.81 -1.35 5.97
C SER A 217 4.92 -0.23 5.40
N PHE A 218 5.54 0.87 4.97
CA PHE A 218 4.87 2.05 4.44
C PHE A 218 5.36 2.41 3.04
N TYR A 219 4.42 2.64 2.12
CA TYR A 219 4.67 2.91 0.70
C TYR A 219 3.87 4.14 0.24
N GLN A 220 4.52 5.10 -0.42
CA GLN A 220 3.85 6.31 -0.95
C GLN A 220 4.57 6.88 -2.19
N ASP A 221 3.81 7.44 -3.14
CA ASP A 221 4.31 8.16 -4.32
C ASP A 221 5.26 7.32 -5.20
N GLY A 222 4.72 6.30 -5.87
CA GLY A 222 5.48 5.48 -6.82
C GLY A 222 4.92 4.07 -7.04
N ASN A 223 5.67 3.26 -7.80
CA ASN A 223 5.21 1.95 -8.28
C ASN A 223 5.83 0.80 -7.49
N LEU A 224 5.07 -0.24 -7.15
CA LEU A 224 5.62 -1.54 -6.74
C LEU A 224 5.60 -2.47 -7.95
N ALA A 225 6.75 -2.66 -8.60
CA ALA A 225 6.97 -3.68 -9.62
C ALA A 225 7.24 -5.02 -8.92
N LEU A 226 6.22 -5.87 -8.89
CA LEU A 226 6.15 -7.05 -8.04
C LEU A 226 6.47 -8.34 -8.81
N PRO A 227 6.98 -9.37 -8.10
CA PRO A 227 7.51 -10.56 -8.75
C PRO A 227 6.40 -11.46 -9.30
N ASP A 228 6.79 -12.32 -10.25
CA ASP A 228 5.91 -13.12 -11.11
C ASP A 228 5.68 -14.58 -10.64
N GLN A 229 6.20 -14.93 -9.47
CA GLN A 229 6.08 -16.26 -8.84
C GLN A 229 5.86 -16.15 -7.32
N GLY A 230 5.25 -17.19 -6.74
CA GLY A 230 5.06 -17.34 -5.29
C GLY A 230 3.80 -16.64 -4.76
N SER A 231 3.68 -16.65 -3.43
CA SER A 231 2.66 -15.97 -2.65
C SER A 231 3.27 -14.80 -1.90
N ILE A 232 3.13 -13.61 -2.48
CA ILE A 232 3.63 -12.35 -1.94
C ILE A 232 2.59 -11.82 -0.94
N ILE A 233 2.99 -11.69 0.32
CA ILE A 233 2.08 -11.25 1.39
C ILE A 233 2.47 -9.86 1.87
N PHE A 234 1.49 -8.97 1.91
CA PHE A 234 1.54 -7.68 2.57
C PHE A 234 0.78 -7.79 3.88
N SER A 235 1.51 -7.80 5.00
CA SER A 235 0.96 -7.86 6.35
C SER A 235 1.10 -6.49 7.02
N ARG A 236 -0.01 -5.90 7.46
CA ARG A 236 -0.06 -4.56 8.07
C ARG A 236 0.67 -3.48 7.27
N THR A 237 0.66 -3.62 5.95
CA THR A 237 1.28 -2.66 5.06
C THR A 237 0.32 -1.49 4.86
N LYS A 238 0.84 -0.27 4.99
CA LYS A 238 0.10 0.96 4.70
C LYS A 238 0.53 1.49 3.34
N PHE A 239 -0.43 1.56 2.41
CA PHE A 239 -0.27 2.18 1.11
C PHE A 239 -0.86 3.59 1.16
N GLY A 240 0.01 4.59 1.15
CA GLY A 240 -0.37 6.00 1.08
C GLY A 240 -0.79 6.44 -0.32
N GLN A 241 -0.82 7.74 -0.52
CA GLN A 241 -1.17 8.37 -1.80
C GLN A 241 -0.27 7.96 -2.97
N ASN A 242 -0.86 7.96 -4.17
CA ASN A 242 -0.18 7.72 -5.45
C ASN A 242 0.66 6.42 -5.53
N VAL A 243 0.21 5.36 -4.85
CA VAL A 243 0.79 4.01 -4.99
C VAL A 243 0.14 3.27 -6.16
N HIS A 244 0.96 2.65 -7.01
CA HIS A 244 0.53 1.76 -8.09
C HIS A 244 1.18 0.38 -7.94
N LEU A 245 0.41 -0.71 -8.02
CA LEU A 245 0.92 -2.08 -7.94
C LEU A 245 1.01 -2.69 -9.35
N GLU A 246 2.22 -2.92 -9.84
CA GLU A 246 2.46 -3.61 -11.10
C GLU A 246 2.67 -5.09 -10.83
N PHE A 247 1.59 -5.86 -11.04
CA PHE A 247 1.61 -7.30 -10.91
C PHE A 247 2.32 -7.93 -12.09
N ASN A 248 3.04 -9.02 -11.81
CA ASN A 248 3.64 -9.88 -12.82
C ASN A 248 4.60 -9.09 -13.77
N HIS A 249 5.27 -8.06 -13.26
CA HIS A 249 6.03 -7.08 -14.07
C HIS A 249 7.14 -7.72 -14.91
N HIS A 250 7.72 -8.83 -14.46
CA HIS A 250 8.87 -9.47 -15.10
C HIS A 250 8.58 -10.70 -15.95
N CYS A 251 7.31 -11.08 -16.12
CA CYS A 251 6.90 -12.17 -16.99
C CYS A 251 7.41 -11.98 -18.43
N ASP A 252 8.20 -12.95 -18.90
CA ASP A 252 8.83 -13.00 -20.22
C ASP A 252 9.81 -11.84 -20.52
N VAL A 253 10.17 -11.02 -19.50
CA VAL A 253 11.07 -9.87 -19.65
C VAL A 253 12.54 -10.32 -19.62
N GLY A 254 12.96 -10.97 -20.71
CA GLY A 254 14.31 -11.50 -20.86
C GLY A 254 14.47 -12.87 -20.20
N ALA A 255 13.52 -13.77 -20.44
CA ALA A 255 13.41 -15.12 -19.89
C ALA A 255 13.18 -15.22 -18.36
N THR A 256 12.86 -14.11 -17.70
CA THR A 256 12.37 -14.13 -16.31
C THR A 256 10.89 -14.51 -16.23
N GLY A 257 10.54 -15.24 -15.17
CA GLY A 257 9.18 -15.54 -14.77
C GLY A 257 8.71 -16.97 -14.94
N VAL A 258 7.79 -17.39 -14.07
CA VAL A 258 7.39 -18.80 -13.91
C VAL A 258 5.87 -18.94 -13.97
N LEU A 259 5.37 -19.19 -15.19
CA LEU A 259 3.94 -19.28 -15.56
C LEU A 259 3.09 -18.05 -15.24
N CYS A 260 3.71 -16.96 -14.80
CA CYS A 260 3.15 -15.61 -14.76
C CYS A 260 1.83 -15.49 -14.00
N MET A 261 1.68 -16.25 -12.91
CA MET A 261 0.50 -16.26 -12.05
C MET A 261 0.93 -16.20 -10.58
N PRO A 262 1.55 -15.08 -10.15
CA PRO A 262 1.82 -14.83 -8.74
C PRO A 262 0.49 -14.67 -7.96
N GLN A 263 0.55 -14.95 -6.67
CA GLN A 263 -0.55 -14.67 -5.74
C GLN A 263 -0.13 -13.54 -4.80
N TYR A 264 -0.94 -12.49 -4.71
CA TYR A 264 -0.75 -11.36 -3.82
C TYR A 264 -1.81 -11.42 -2.72
N ILE A 265 -1.39 -11.38 -1.46
CA ILE A 265 -2.28 -11.48 -0.30
C ILE A 265 -2.18 -10.20 0.53
N LEU A 266 -3.33 -9.58 0.81
CA LEU A 266 -3.45 -8.45 1.71
C LEU A 266 -3.96 -8.92 3.08
N ASP A 267 -3.10 -8.82 4.08
CA ASP A 267 -3.34 -9.21 5.46
C ASP A 267 -3.31 -7.93 6.33
N ASN A 268 -4.46 -7.57 6.92
CA ASN A 268 -4.65 -6.36 7.75
C ASN A 268 -3.99 -5.08 7.18
N SER A 269 -4.00 -4.91 5.87
CA SER A 269 -3.28 -3.85 5.15
C SER A 269 -4.21 -2.74 4.71
N VAL A 270 -3.78 -1.48 4.90
CA VAL A 270 -4.61 -0.28 4.73
C VAL A 270 -4.25 0.42 3.42
N TRP A 271 -5.28 0.87 2.70
CA TRP A 271 -5.17 1.57 1.43
C TRP A 271 -5.75 2.99 1.56
N GLU A 272 -4.88 4.00 1.59
CA GLU A 272 -5.24 5.42 1.71
C GLU A 272 -5.17 6.18 0.37
N ASN A 273 -4.83 5.49 -0.73
CA ASN A 273 -4.82 6.08 -2.06
C ASN A 273 -6.27 6.26 -2.57
N ASP A 274 -6.76 7.49 -2.54
CA ASP A 274 -8.13 7.86 -2.93
C ASP A 274 -8.22 8.48 -4.35
N ASN A 275 -7.10 8.54 -5.08
CA ASN A 275 -7.06 9.10 -6.43
C ASN A 275 -7.81 8.20 -7.45
N SER A 276 -8.20 8.82 -8.57
CA SER A 276 -8.91 8.15 -9.67
C SER A 276 -7.97 7.46 -10.68
N ASN A 277 -6.66 7.40 -10.42
CA ASN A 277 -5.70 6.77 -11.31
C ASN A 277 -5.81 5.24 -11.25
N LYS A 278 -5.22 4.56 -12.24
CA LYS A 278 -5.00 3.11 -12.21
C LYS A 278 -4.23 2.69 -10.94
N TRP A 279 -4.81 1.82 -10.12
CA TRP A 279 -4.22 1.36 -8.84
C TRP A 279 -3.37 0.10 -9.01
N ILE A 280 -3.76 -0.78 -9.92
CA ILE A 280 -3.03 -2.00 -10.26
C ILE A 280 -2.86 -2.11 -11.77
N SER A 281 -1.80 -2.79 -12.21
CA SER A 281 -1.67 -3.27 -13.59
C SER A 281 -1.41 -4.78 -13.60
N PHE A 282 -2.16 -5.52 -14.42
CA PHE A 282 -1.72 -6.81 -14.92
C PHE A 282 -0.96 -6.50 -16.22
N GLN A 283 0.38 -6.52 -16.17
CA GLN A 283 1.22 -5.96 -17.23
C GLN A 283 0.89 -6.54 -18.63
N ALA A 284 0.73 -5.70 -19.65
CA ALA A 284 0.26 -6.14 -20.97
C ALA A 284 1.40 -6.67 -21.87
N GLY A 285 1.29 -7.93 -22.30
CA GLY A 285 2.30 -8.65 -23.10
C GLY A 285 1.73 -9.93 -23.73
N TYR A 286 2.57 -10.72 -24.40
CA TYR A 286 2.14 -11.98 -25.04
C TYR A 286 1.83 -13.05 -23.97
N ASN A 287 0.54 -13.19 -23.61
CA ASN A 287 -0.02 -14.10 -22.58
C ASN A 287 -0.01 -13.56 -21.12
N ASN A 288 -0.20 -12.25 -20.91
CA ASN A 288 0.29 -11.58 -19.70
C ASN A 288 -0.76 -11.09 -18.67
N ASP A 289 -2.04 -11.45 -18.80
CA ASP A 289 -3.12 -11.06 -17.86
C ASP A 289 -3.11 -11.85 -16.52
N GLY A 290 -1.99 -12.49 -16.18
CA GLY A 290 -1.89 -13.40 -15.04
C GLY A 290 -1.56 -12.69 -13.73
N GLY A 291 -1.91 -13.37 -12.63
CA GLY A 291 -1.82 -12.87 -11.27
C GLY A 291 -3.18 -12.82 -10.57
N VAL A 292 -3.16 -12.99 -9.24
CA VAL A 292 -4.35 -12.87 -8.38
C VAL A 292 -4.01 -12.03 -7.17
N LEU A 293 -4.80 -10.99 -6.90
CA LEU A 293 -4.77 -10.28 -5.61
C LEU A 293 -5.99 -10.69 -4.79
N SER A 294 -5.81 -11.04 -3.52
CA SER A 294 -6.88 -11.40 -2.57
C SER A 294 -6.60 -10.80 -1.20
N VAL A 295 -7.65 -10.56 -0.40
CA VAL A 295 -7.47 -10.46 1.05
C VAL A 295 -7.12 -11.83 1.65
N ALA A 296 -6.46 -11.80 2.81
CA ALA A 296 -6.30 -12.97 3.68
C ALA A 296 -7.65 -13.38 4.33
N PRO A 297 -7.81 -14.65 4.74
CA PRO A 297 -9.02 -15.09 5.45
C PRO A 297 -9.28 -14.27 6.72
N GLY A 298 -10.54 -13.87 6.92
CA GLY A 298 -10.95 -13.06 8.08
C GLY A 298 -10.65 -11.56 7.96
N GLN A 299 -10.14 -11.10 6.82
CA GLN A 299 -9.85 -9.69 6.52
C GLN A 299 -10.84 -9.08 5.49
N GLU A 300 -11.97 -9.75 5.25
CA GLU A 300 -12.97 -9.40 4.24
C GLU A 300 -13.66 -8.04 4.46
N ASP A 301 -13.85 -7.65 5.73
CA ASP A 301 -14.58 -6.44 6.15
C ASP A 301 -13.65 -5.31 6.67
N LEU A 302 -12.38 -5.29 6.25
CA LEU A 302 -11.39 -4.34 6.78
C LEU A 302 -11.75 -2.87 6.44
N PRO A 303 -11.92 -1.96 7.43
CA PRO A 303 -12.11 -0.54 7.16
C PRO A 303 -10.88 0.04 6.45
N ASN A 304 -11.12 0.83 5.39
CA ASN A 304 -10.06 1.37 4.51
C ASN A 304 -9.16 0.28 3.88
N GLY A 305 -9.71 -0.94 3.67
CA GLY A 305 -9.07 -1.97 2.89
C GLY A 305 -9.01 -1.63 1.39
N PHE A 306 -8.19 -2.38 0.65
CA PHE A 306 -7.97 -2.19 -0.79
C PHE A 306 -9.22 -2.41 -1.66
N PHE A 307 -10.08 -3.36 -1.27
CA PHE A 307 -11.25 -3.73 -2.08
C PHE A 307 -12.50 -2.93 -1.70
N PRO A 308 -13.37 -2.60 -2.68
CA PRO A 308 -14.69 -2.04 -2.40
C PRO A 308 -15.56 -3.05 -1.62
N GLU A 309 -16.52 -2.54 -0.84
CA GLU A 309 -17.46 -3.34 -0.03
C GLU A 309 -18.07 -4.50 -0.84
N GLY A 310 -17.96 -5.72 -0.30
CA GLY A 310 -18.47 -6.94 -0.94
C GLY A 310 -17.58 -7.53 -2.03
N TYR A 311 -16.31 -7.11 -2.15
CA TYR A 311 -15.29 -7.77 -2.98
C TYR A 311 -14.04 -8.10 -2.17
N HIS A 312 -13.40 -9.22 -2.49
CA HIS A 312 -12.33 -9.81 -1.69
C HIS A 312 -11.12 -10.23 -2.53
N SER A 313 -11.25 -10.23 -3.86
CA SER A 313 -10.15 -10.51 -4.78
C SER A 313 -10.37 -9.90 -6.17
N VAL A 314 -9.28 -9.81 -6.94
CA VAL A 314 -9.27 -9.45 -8.36
C VAL A 314 -8.30 -10.32 -9.15
N ALA A 315 -8.68 -10.66 -10.39
CA ALA A 315 -7.83 -11.30 -11.39
C ALA A 315 -7.94 -10.59 -12.75
N GLY A 316 -7.02 -10.86 -13.68
CA GLY A 316 -7.03 -10.26 -15.01
C GLY A 316 -8.31 -10.51 -15.81
N SER A 317 -8.64 -9.55 -16.70
CA SER A 317 -9.90 -9.51 -17.47
C SER A 317 -10.12 -10.74 -18.37
N THR A 318 -9.03 -11.40 -18.79
CA THR A 318 -9.04 -12.60 -19.65
C THR A 318 -9.74 -13.82 -19.03
N TYR A 319 -9.89 -13.90 -17.70
CA TYR A 319 -10.51 -15.06 -17.02
C TYR A 319 -12.05 -14.98 -16.92
N SER A 320 -12.68 -14.64 -18.05
CA SER A 320 -14.12 -14.37 -18.19
C SER A 320 -15.06 -15.44 -17.62
N TYR A 321 -14.62 -16.69 -17.51
CA TYR A 321 -15.42 -17.78 -16.91
C TYR A 321 -15.86 -17.47 -15.46
N LEU A 322 -15.10 -16.66 -14.73
CA LEU A 322 -15.41 -16.21 -13.37
C LEU A 322 -16.72 -15.40 -13.31
N LEU A 323 -17.09 -14.69 -14.38
CA LEU A 323 -18.30 -13.88 -14.46
C LEU A 323 -19.60 -14.70 -14.40
N ALA A 324 -19.51 -16.02 -14.57
CA ALA A 324 -20.63 -16.94 -14.35
C ALA A 324 -20.87 -17.30 -12.87
N SER A 325 -20.01 -16.85 -11.95
CA SER A 325 -20.14 -17.13 -10.52
C SER A 325 -21.44 -16.53 -9.94
N PRO A 326 -22.31 -17.34 -9.30
CA PRO A 326 -23.63 -16.91 -8.86
C PRO A 326 -23.70 -16.46 -7.40
N GLY A 327 -24.76 -15.73 -7.08
CA GLY A 327 -25.22 -15.53 -5.70
C GLY A 327 -24.21 -14.78 -4.82
N PRO A 328 -23.90 -15.28 -3.60
CA PRO A 328 -23.03 -14.59 -2.66
C PRO A 328 -21.55 -14.57 -3.12
N ARG A 329 -21.15 -15.42 -4.07
CA ARG A 329 -19.75 -15.50 -4.54
C ARG A 329 -19.53 -14.81 -5.88
N LYS A 330 -20.42 -13.88 -6.23
CA LYS A 330 -20.50 -13.25 -7.55
C LYS A 330 -19.19 -12.55 -7.92
N CYS A 331 -18.82 -12.67 -9.19
CA CYS A 331 -17.79 -11.86 -9.81
C CYS A 331 -18.38 -10.86 -10.81
N ILE A 332 -17.70 -9.74 -11.04
CA ILE A 332 -18.07 -8.72 -12.03
C ILE A 332 -16.84 -8.23 -12.80
N ASP A 333 -17.07 -7.73 -14.00
CA ASP A 333 -16.16 -6.79 -14.66
C ASP A 333 -16.12 -5.50 -13.83
N SER A 334 -14.93 -5.05 -13.46
CA SER A 334 -14.72 -3.84 -12.65
C SER A 334 -14.93 -2.54 -13.44
N SER A 335 -14.72 -2.56 -14.76
CA SER A 335 -14.67 -1.37 -15.60
C SER A 335 -15.93 -0.49 -15.57
N PRO A 336 -17.18 -1.02 -15.51
CA PRO A 336 -18.38 -0.18 -15.52
C PRO A 336 -18.63 0.59 -14.22
N LEU A 337 -17.99 0.19 -13.11
CA LEU A 337 -18.17 0.81 -11.78
C LEU A 337 -16.92 1.56 -11.31
N TYR A 338 -15.73 1.07 -11.66
CA TYR A 338 -14.46 1.55 -11.09
C TYR A 338 -13.50 2.14 -12.11
N GLY A 339 -13.81 2.07 -13.41
CA GLY A 339 -12.91 2.48 -14.49
C GLY A 339 -11.71 1.55 -14.61
N ASP A 340 -10.55 2.10 -14.96
CA ASP A 340 -9.29 1.37 -15.11
C ASP A 340 -8.54 1.14 -13.79
N ARG A 341 -9.08 1.56 -12.63
CA ARG A 341 -8.48 1.35 -11.29
C ARG A 341 -8.00 -0.08 -11.06
N PHE A 342 -8.81 -1.07 -11.44
CA PHE A 342 -8.52 -2.50 -11.31
C PHE A 342 -8.04 -3.14 -12.63
N ASP A 343 -7.52 -2.33 -13.56
CA ASP A 343 -7.09 -2.74 -14.92
C ASP A 343 -8.16 -3.46 -15.74
N ASN A 344 -9.43 -3.07 -15.58
CA ASN A 344 -10.59 -3.77 -16.14
C ASN A 344 -10.71 -5.25 -15.67
N GLY A 345 -10.02 -5.60 -14.59
CA GLY A 345 -9.99 -6.94 -14.01
C GLY A 345 -11.35 -7.38 -13.45
N ILE A 346 -11.44 -8.67 -13.15
CA ILE A 346 -12.64 -9.30 -12.61
C ILE A 346 -12.58 -9.27 -11.09
N LEU A 347 -13.46 -8.46 -10.46
CA LEU A 347 -13.62 -8.40 -9.00
C LEU A 347 -14.56 -9.51 -8.53
N CYS A 348 -14.20 -10.25 -7.47
CA CYS A 348 -14.98 -11.35 -6.93
C CYS A 348 -15.30 -11.19 -5.43
N ASN A 349 -16.54 -11.49 -5.03
CA ASN A 349 -16.93 -11.73 -3.64
C ASN A 349 -16.48 -13.14 -3.19
N ALA A 350 -15.18 -13.39 -3.26
CA ALA A 350 -14.59 -14.68 -2.95
C ALA A 350 -13.06 -14.54 -2.85
N PRO A 351 -12.38 -15.33 -2.01
CA PRO A 351 -10.96 -15.60 -2.21
C PRO A 351 -10.74 -16.32 -3.55
N LEU A 352 -9.97 -15.68 -4.43
CA LEU A 352 -9.32 -16.33 -5.56
C LEU A 352 -7.90 -16.73 -5.15
N ARG A 353 -7.39 -17.79 -5.78
CA ARG A 353 -6.03 -18.32 -5.59
C ARG A 353 -5.37 -18.62 -6.94
N SER A 354 -4.05 -18.68 -6.95
CA SER A 354 -3.31 -19.22 -8.09
C SER A 354 -3.51 -20.74 -8.19
N PHE A 355 -3.75 -21.21 -9.41
CA PHE A 355 -3.65 -22.62 -9.77
C PHE A 355 -2.69 -22.71 -10.96
N LYS A 356 -1.65 -23.55 -10.84
CA LYS A 356 -0.62 -23.72 -11.85
C LYS A 356 -0.41 -25.19 -12.16
N MET A 357 -0.11 -25.47 -13.42
CA MET A 357 0.23 -26.79 -13.91
C MET A 357 1.52 -26.70 -14.71
N TYR A 358 2.59 -27.21 -14.14
CA TYR A 358 3.90 -27.25 -14.77
C TYR A 358 3.97 -28.45 -15.68
N SER A 359 4.29 -28.23 -16.96
CA SER A 359 4.43 -29.27 -17.96
C SER A 359 5.91 -29.51 -18.29
N ARG A 360 6.19 -30.55 -19.08
CA ARG A 360 7.49 -30.74 -19.72
C ARG A 360 7.33 -31.41 -21.08
N GLY A 361 8.27 -31.14 -21.97
CA GLY A 361 8.30 -31.74 -23.32
C GLY A 361 7.33 -31.14 -24.34
N LEU A 362 6.59 -30.08 -23.98
CA LEU A 362 5.81 -29.29 -24.95
C LEU A 362 6.63 -28.11 -25.48
N THR A 363 6.19 -27.57 -26.62
CA THR A 363 6.63 -26.29 -27.17
C THR A 363 5.39 -25.47 -27.54
N GLY A 364 5.54 -24.17 -27.79
CA GLY A 364 4.43 -23.32 -28.24
C GLY A 364 3.75 -23.76 -29.56
N SER A 365 4.31 -24.72 -30.30
CA SER A 365 3.70 -25.32 -31.50
C SER A 365 3.12 -26.72 -31.30
N THR A 366 3.35 -27.36 -30.16
CA THR A 366 2.84 -28.72 -29.84
C THR A 366 1.94 -28.74 -28.61
N ALA A 367 1.91 -27.68 -27.81
CA ALA A 367 1.09 -27.59 -26.62
C ALA A 367 -0.42 -27.50 -26.99
N PRO A 368 -1.28 -28.38 -26.44
CA PRO A 368 -2.72 -28.19 -26.48
C PRO A 368 -3.14 -27.02 -25.57
N MET A 369 -4.40 -26.61 -25.62
CA MET A 369 -4.95 -25.71 -24.61
C MET A 369 -5.37 -26.51 -23.37
N LEU A 370 -5.36 -25.86 -22.20
CA LEU A 370 -5.96 -26.44 -21.00
C LEU A 370 -7.44 -26.06 -20.94
N LYS A 371 -8.35 -27.03 -20.94
CA LYS A 371 -9.78 -26.77 -20.70
C LYS A 371 -10.06 -26.76 -19.21
N VAL A 372 -10.59 -25.65 -18.73
CA VAL A 372 -11.09 -25.47 -17.36
C VAL A 372 -12.62 -25.41 -17.42
N GLU A 373 -13.28 -26.34 -16.75
CA GLU A 373 -14.74 -26.41 -16.61
C GLU A 373 -15.11 -26.19 -15.14
N VAL A 374 -16.14 -25.40 -14.84
CA VAL A 374 -16.59 -25.12 -13.44
C VAL A 374 -18.08 -25.39 -13.23
N TRP A 375 -18.40 -26.03 -12.11
CA TRP A 375 -19.75 -26.20 -11.58
C TRP A 375 -19.89 -25.44 -10.26
N PHE A 376 -20.75 -24.43 -10.23
CA PHE A 376 -21.07 -23.65 -9.04
C PHE A 376 -22.26 -24.26 -8.28
N ASN A 377 -22.25 -24.12 -6.95
CA ASN A 377 -23.17 -24.80 -6.03
C ASN A 377 -23.06 -26.34 -6.10
N SER A 378 -21.89 -26.85 -6.47
CA SER A 378 -21.59 -28.28 -6.59
C SER A 378 -20.78 -28.74 -5.38
N LEU A 379 -21.35 -29.64 -4.57
CA LEU A 379 -20.66 -30.27 -3.45
C LEU A 379 -19.86 -31.48 -3.96
N GLY A 380 -18.61 -31.25 -4.31
CA GLY A 380 -17.70 -32.29 -4.79
C GLY A 380 -17.97 -32.79 -6.22
N LEU A 381 -17.22 -33.81 -6.62
CA LEU A 381 -17.25 -34.34 -7.99
C LEU A 381 -18.59 -34.98 -8.38
N LEU A 382 -19.35 -35.47 -7.39
CA LEU A 382 -20.70 -36.03 -7.60
C LEU A 382 -21.71 -34.99 -8.11
N GLY A 383 -21.43 -33.69 -7.97
CA GLY A 383 -22.27 -32.63 -8.53
C GLY A 383 -22.02 -32.34 -10.02
N GLN A 384 -20.94 -32.86 -10.62
CA GLN A 384 -20.59 -32.64 -12.04
C GLN A 384 -21.46 -33.46 -13.04
N ASN A 385 -22.69 -33.78 -12.67
CA ASN A 385 -23.65 -34.57 -13.43
C ASN A 385 -24.46 -33.69 -14.42
N GLY A 386 -23.76 -33.00 -15.32
CA GLY A 386 -24.36 -32.10 -16.31
C GLY A 386 -23.31 -31.26 -17.04
N PRO A 387 -23.72 -30.40 -17.99
CA PRO A 387 -22.81 -29.39 -18.54
C PRO A 387 -22.27 -28.47 -17.44
N ALA A 388 -21.06 -27.96 -17.62
CA ALA A 388 -20.48 -26.97 -16.73
C ALA A 388 -21.30 -25.67 -16.75
N ASN A 389 -21.25 -24.90 -15.66
CA ASN A 389 -21.86 -23.57 -15.61
C ASN A 389 -21.07 -22.55 -16.44
N ALA A 390 -19.76 -22.72 -16.50
CA ALA A 390 -18.88 -22.06 -17.45
C ALA A 390 -17.70 -22.97 -17.82
N GLU A 391 -17.11 -22.69 -18.97
CA GLU A 391 -15.87 -23.31 -19.43
C GLU A 391 -14.98 -22.24 -20.08
N GLN A 392 -13.66 -22.43 -20.00
CA GLN A 392 -12.69 -21.59 -20.70
C GLN A 392 -11.49 -22.43 -21.13
N LEU A 393 -10.92 -22.10 -22.30
CA LEU A 393 -9.63 -22.60 -22.74
C LEU A 393 -8.55 -21.63 -22.25
N VAL A 394 -7.57 -22.15 -21.51
CA VAL A 394 -6.41 -21.43 -21.00
C VAL A 394 -5.21 -21.72 -21.91
N GLY A 395 -4.49 -20.66 -22.28
CA GLY A 395 -3.32 -20.73 -23.16
C GLY A 395 -2.13 -21.42 -22.51
N PHE A 396 -1.23 -21.94 -23.34
CA PHE A 396 0.05 -22.47 -22.89
C PHE A 396 1.05 -21.33 -22.66
N HIS A 397 1.68 -21.31 -21.49
CA HIS A 397 2.74 -20.38 -21.14
C HIS A 397 4.09 -21.08 -21.30
N MET A 398 5.04 -20.39 -21.94
CA MET A 398 6.42 -20.83 -22.09
C MET A 398 7.30 -19.59 -22.03
N ILE A 399 8.24 -19.56 -21.09
CA ILE A 399 9.11 -18.41 -20.85
C ILE A 399 10.52 -18.72 -21.33
N GLY A 400 11.08 -17.82 -22.14
CA GLY A 400 12.38 -18.00 -22.79
C GLY A 400 12.41 -19.06 -23.89
N ASP A 401 13.60 -19.33 -24.43
CA ASP A 401 13.84 -20.20 -25.58
C ASP A 401 14.18 -21.66 -25.21
N LEU A 402 14.52 -21.93 -23.95
CA LEU A 402 15.00 -23.24 -23.48
C LEU A 402 13.91 -24.27 -23.17
N SER A 403 12.62 -23.92 -23.34
CA SER A 403 11.45 -24.79 -23.06
C SER A 403 11.33 -25.34 -21.62
N VAL A 404 12.15 -24.89 -20.66
CA VAL A 404 12.09 -25.37 -19.28
C VAL A 404 10.89 -24.78 -18.53
N LYS A 405 10.78 -23.44 -18.45
CA LYS A 405 9.69 -22.73 -17.75
C LYS A 405 8.38 -22.81 -18.56
N GLN A 406 7.67 -23.92 -18.50
CA GLN A 406 6.49 -24.20 -19.34
C GLN A 406 5.29 -24.80 -18.58
N GLY A 407 4.07 -24.50 -19.05
CA GLY A 407 2.85 -24.98 -18.40
C GLY A 407 1.62 -24.10 -18.62
N TYR A 408 0.71 -24.10 -17.64
CA TYR A 408 -0.56 -23.40 -17.68
C TYR A 408 -0.86 -22.80 -16.31
N SER A 409 -1.55 -21.65 -16.28
CA SER A 409 -1.93 -21.01 -15.03
C SER A 409 -3.27 -20.27 -15.15
N PHE A 410 -4.06 -20.28 -14.09
CA PHE A 410 -5.35 -19.60 -14.02
C PHE A 410 -5.75 -19.30 -12.58
N PRO A 411 -6.57 -18.26 -12.34
CA PRO A 411 -7.22 -18.04 -11.04
C PRO A 411 -8.24 -19.15 -10.78
N ILE A 412 -8.27 -19.68 -9.56
CA ILE A 412 -9.28 -20.62 -9.09
C ILE A 412 -10.00 -20.03 -7.86
N MET A 413 -11.28 -20.30 -7.71
CA MET A 413 -12.02 -19.90 -6.51
C MET A 413 -11.83 -20.95 -5.42
N ALA A 414 -11.33 -20.54 -4.25
CA ALA A 414 -11.18 -21.44 -3.10
C ALA A 414 -12.52 -21.72 -2.42
N GLY A 415 -12.67 -22.86 -1.77
CA GLY A 415 -13.83 -23.31 -0.99
C GLY A 415 -14.70 -24.38 -1.66
N LEU A 416 -15.53 -25.01 -0.83
CA LEU A 416 -16.27 -26.25 -1.15
C LEU A 416 -17.59 -26.05 -1.93
N SER A 417 -17.96 -24.82 -2.25
CA SER A 417 -19.21 -24.48 -2.96
C SER A 417 -19.14 -24.66 -4.48
N GLN A 418 -17.99 -25.04 -5.02
CA GLN A 418 -17.76 -25.24 -6.45
C GLN A 418 -16.84 -26.44 -6.67
N SER A 419 -16.90 -26.99 -7.88
CA SER A 419 -15.94 -28.00 -8.32
C SER A 419 -15.49 -27.73 -9.75
N TYR A 420 -14.25 -28.11 -10.04
CA TYR A 420 -13.60 -27.91 -11.32
C TYR A 420 -13.36 -29.24 -12.02
N ARG A 421 -13.30 -29.20 -13.35
CA ARG A 421 -12.68 -30.26 -14.16
C ARG A 421 -11.62 -29.64 -15.05
N ILE A 422 -10.50 -30.34 -15.15
CA ILE A 422 -9.31 -29.88 -15.86
C ILE A 422 -8.86 -30.99 -16.82
N SER A 423 -8.63 -30.64 -18.09
CA SER A 423 -8.19 -31.56 -19.12
C SER A 423 -7.40 -30.85 -20.23
N LEU A 424 -6.66 -31.59 -21.05
CA LEU A 424 -6.07 -31.04 -22.27
C LEU A 424 -7.11 -31.03 -23.39
N PHE A 425 -7.05 -30.01 -24.26
CA PHE A 425 -7.94 -29.85 -25.40
C PHE A 425 -7.14 -29.49 -26.67
N ASP A 426 -7.22 -30.35 -27.68
CA ASP A 426 -6.67 -30.07 -29.00
C ASP A 426 -7.70 -29.31 -29.84
N GLN A 427 -7.39 -28.06 -30.19
CA GLN A 427 -8.28 -27.21 -30.99
C GLN A 427 -8.43 -27.65 -32.45
N ASN A 428 -7.44 -28.37 -33.00
CA ASN A 428 -7.44 -28.83 -34.39
C ASN A 428 -8.27 -30.11 -34.53
N GLU A 429 -8.19 -31.01 -33.56
CA GLU A 429 -8.96 -32.25 -33.54
C GLU A 429 -10.34 -32.09 -32.88
N GLY A 430 -10.51 -31.09 -32.01
CA GLY A 430 -11.71 -30.91 -31.19
C GLY A 430 -11.86 -31.97 -30.10
N THR A 431 -10.76 -32.59 -29.69
CA THR A 431 -10.70 -33.72 -28.76
C THR A 431 -10.21 -33.30 -27.37
N THR A 432 -10.61 -34.06 -26.36
CA THR A 432 -10.17 -33.87 -24.96
C THR A 432 -9.31 -35.05 -24.53
N SER A 433 -8.21 -34.80 -23.84
CA SER A 433 -7.26 -35.81 -23.40
C SER A 433 -6.81 -35.61 -21.94
N GLU A 434 -6.23 -36.67 -21.38
CA GLU A 434 -5.76 -36.77 -20.00
C GLU A 434 -4.53 -35.88 -19.75
N ILE A 435 -4.37 -35.43 -18.50
CA ILE A 435 -3.16 -34.75 -18.03
C ILE A 435 -2.07 -35.82 -17.78
N PRO A 436 -0.88 -35.73 -18.39
CA PRO A 436 0.23 -36.67 -18.13
C PRO A 436 0.55 -36.77 -16.63
N LEU A 437 0.77 -37.98 -16.11
CA LEU A 437 0.94 -38.22 -14.66
C LEU A 437 2.17 -37.54 -14.06
N ASP A 438 3.17 -37.22 -14.86
CA ASP A 438 4.45 -36.67 -14.42
C ASP A 438 4.47 -35.15 -14.27
N TRP A 439 3.44 -34.43 -14.72
CA TRP A 439 3.32 -32.98 -14.53
C TRP A 439 3.10 -32.61 -13.05
N VAL A 440 3.54 -31.42 -12.63
CA VAL A 440 3.40 -30.94 -11.25
C VAL A 440 2.24 -29.94 -11.18
N ILE A 441 1.40 -30.04 -10.15
CA ILE A 441 0.24 -29.16 -9.95
C ILE A 441 0.42 -28.39 -8.65
N GLU A 442 0.30 -27.06 -8.72
CA GLU A 442 0.34 -26.17 -7.55
C GLU A 442 -1.02 -25.48 -7.37
N PHE A 443 -1.56 -25.53 -6.16
CA PHE A 443 -2.76 -24.81 -5.74
C PHE A 443 -2.50 -24.04 -4.44
N SER A 444 -2.86 -22.74 -4.43
CA SER A 444 -2.73 -21.81 -3.29
C SER A 444 -1.40 -21.96 -2.54
N ASP A 445 -1.38 -21.78 -1.21
CA ASP A 445 -0.16 -21.69 -0.38
C ASP A 445 -0.33 -22.26 1.05
N PRO A 446 0.65 -22.98 1.62
CA PRO A 446 0.55 -23.57 2.97
C PRO A 446 0.46 -22.49 4.05
N VAL A 447 1.03 -21.29 3.78
CA VAL A 447 0.98 -20.12 4.66
C VAL A 447 -0.43 -19.70 5.02
N ILE A 448 -1.42 -20.01 4.17
CA ILE A 448 -2.83 -19.70 4.44
C ILE A 448 -3.35 -20.54 5.61
N GLY A 449 -3.12 -21.86 5.58
CA GLY A 449 -3.51 -22.75 6.67
C GLY A 449 -2.67 -22.53 7.94
N ASN A 450 -1.35 -22.35 7.78
CA ASN A 450 -0.43 -22.16 8.91
C ASN A 450 -0.71 -20.88 9.71
N ARG A 451 -0.95 -19.73 9.03
CA ARG A 451 -1.19 -18.44 9.72
C ARG A 451 -2.64 -18.23 10.13
N PHE A 452 -3.59 -18.56 9.26
CA PHE A 452 -5.00 -18.18 9.48
C PHE A 452 -5.86 -19.33 10.02
N GLY A 453 -5.28 -20.52 10.24
CA GLY A 453 -5.97 -21.68 10.82
C GLY A 453 -7.06 -22.27 9.92
N VAL A 454 -7.06 -21.92 8.63
CA VAL A 454 -8.03 -22.34 7.62
C VAL A 454 -7.26 -22.68 6.35
N ASP A 455 -7.21 -23.96 5.98
CA ASP A 455 -6.65 -24.36 4.68
C ASP A 455 -7.54 -23.84 3.54
N ASP A 456 -6.94 -23.41 2.43
CA ASP A 456 -7.74 -23.29 1.21
C ASP A 456 -8.02 -24.70 0.69
N GLU A 457 -9.29 -25.01 0.48
CA GLU A 457 -9.75 -26.29 -0.06
C GLU A 457 -10.45 -26.08 -1.41
N VAL A 458 -10.35 -27.01 -2.35
CA VAL A 458 -11.15 -26.97 -3.58
C VAL A 458 -11.36 -28.37 -4.17
N TYR A 459 -12.52 -28.61 -4.77
CA TYR A 459 -12.78 -29.86 -5.49
C TYR A 459 -12.32 -29.77 -6.94
N VAL A 460 -11.39 -30.62 -7.34
CA VAL A 460 -10.82 -30.67 -8.69
C VAL A 460 -10.80 -32.10 -9.24
N ASN A 461 -11.37 -32.26 -10.42
CA ASN A 461 -11.28 -33.47 -11.23
C ASN A 461 -10.25 -33.25 -12.34
N VAL A 462 -9.01 -33.70 -12.11
CA VAL A 462 -7.96 -33.65 -13.13
C VAL A 462 -8.06 -34.92 -13.98
N LEU A 463 -8.42 -34.78 -15.25
CA LEU A 463 -8.69 -35.92 -16.12
C LEU A 463 -7.44 -36.81 -16.28
N GLY A 464 -7.57 -38.09 -15.94
CA GLY A 464 -6.46 -39.05 -15.91
C GLY A 464 -5.76 -39.20 -14.56
N ARG A 465 -6.12 -38.41 -13.54
CA ARG A 465 -5.54 -38.48 -12.18
C ARG A 465 -6.59 -38.78 -11.11
N SER A 466 -6.13 -39.35 -10.00
CA SER A 466 -6.91 -39.42 -8.75
C SER A 466 -6.49 -38.27 -7.85
N CYS A 467 -7.40 -37.33 -7.60
CA CYS A 467 -7.18 -36.19 -6.71
C CYS A 467 -7.85 -36.43 -5.34
N GLY A 468 -7.22 -35.96 -4.26
CA GLY A 468 -7.70 -36.12 -2.89
C GLY A 468 -7.48 -37.52 -2.31
N THR A 469 -7.50 -37.62 -0.98
CA THR A 469 -7.07 -38.80 -0.21
C THR A 469 -7.81 -40.09 -0.59
N ASN A 470 -9.03 -39.98 -1.13
CA ASN A 470 -9.86 -41.12 -1.54
C ASN A 470 -10.32 -41.05 -3.02
N GLY A 471 -9.69 -40.20 -3.84
CA GLY A 471 -10.17 -39.94 -5.21
C GLY A 471 -11.47 -39.13 -5.27
N ASP A 472 -11.79 -38.41 -4.20
CA ASP A 472 -12.98 -37.55 -4.05
C ASP A 472 -12.81 -36.15 -4.64
N GLY A 473 -11.62 -35.85 -5.16
CA GLY A 473 -11.27 -34.59 -5.80
C GLY A 473 -10.90 -33.47 -4.85
N LEU A 474 -10.95 -33.67 -3.54
CA LEU A 474 -10.64 -32.61 -2.57
C LEU A 474 -9.12 -32.40 -2.50
N ILE A 475 -8.66 -31.20 -2.83
CA ILE A 475 -7.26 -30.79 -2.63
C ILE A 475 -7.21 -29.59 -1.68
N THR A 476 -6.16 -29.55 -0.87
CA THR A 476 -5.87 -28.48 0.10
C THR A 476 -4.70 -27.63 -0.41
N SER A 477 -4.41 -26.50 0.24
CA SER A 477 -3.19 -25.71 -0.01
C SER A 477 -1.91 -26.36 0.55
N GLN A 478 -2.03 -27.43 1.34
CA GLN A 478 -0.94 -28.05 2.10
C GLN A 478 -0.09 -29.07 1.31
N HIS A 479 -0.42 -29.36 0.04
CA HIS A 479 0.35 -30.30 -0.78
C HIS A 479 1.86 -29.97 -0.83
N ASP A 480 2.71 -31.01 -0.85
CA ASP A 480 4.15 -30.86 -0.89
C ASP A 480 4.63 -30.21 -2.19
N ARG A 481 5.30 -29.06 -2.02
CA ARG A 481 5.75 -28.13 -3.07
C ARG A 481 7.25 -27.83 -3.02
N LYS A 482 8.03 -28.58 -2.22
CA LYS A 482 9.47 -28.36 -1.95
C LYS A 482 10.42 -28.54 -3.14
N PHE A 483 9.93 -28.54 -4.37
CA PHE A 483 10.76 -28.55 -5.57
C PHE A 483 10.33 -27.46 -6.56
N LEU A 484 9.44 -26.55 -6.14
CA LEU A 484 9.07 -25.36 -6.89
C LEU A 484 9.97 -24.21 -6.43
N TRP A 485 10.83 -23.74 -7.33
CA TRP A 485 11.84 -22.71 -7.09
C TRP A 485 11.77 -21.61 -8.15
N SER A 486 12.50 -20.51 -7.94
CA SER A 486 12.52 -19.34 -8.82
C SER A 486 13.87 -19.17 -9.53
N GLY A 487 13.85 -18.73 -10.80
CA GLY A 487 15.03 -18.69 -11.67
C GLY A 487 15.06 -19.83 -12.69
N ASP A 488 16.20 -20.05 -13.36
CA ASP A 488 16.26 -20.91 -14.55
C ASP A 488 16.10 -22.42 -14.27
N HIS A 489 16.37 -22.85 -13.04
CA HIS A 489 16.12 -24.20 -12.54
C HIS A 489 14.87 -24.22 -11.64
N PHE A 490 13.74 -23.72 -12.16
CA PHE A 490 12.49 -23.52 -11.42
C PHE A 490 11.82 -24.81 -10.89
N ILE A 491 12.14 -25.98 -11.47
CA ILE A 491 11.69 -27.30 -10.99
C ILE A 491 12.82 -28.32 -11.06
N ASP A 492 13.03 -29.05 -9.96
CA ASP A 492 13.99 -30.16 -9.88
C ASP A 492 13.45 -31.44 -10.56
N ASP A 493 14.33 -32.29 -11.10
CA ASP A 493 13.94 -33.54 -11.74
C ASP A 493 13.19 -34.51 -10.80
N ALA A 494 13.45 -34.44 -9.48
CA ALA A 494 12.74 -35.23 -8.47
C ALA A 494 11.25 -34.86 -8.33
N ALA A 495 10.85 -33.64 -8.73
CA ALA A 495 9.48 -33.14 -8.61
C ALA A 495 8.47 -33.96 -9.45
N TRP A 496 8.87 -34.31 -10.67
CA TRP A 496 7.97 -34.75 -11.74
C TRP A 496 7.29 -36.09 -11.43
N GLY A 497 5.98 -36.03 -11.17
CA GLY A 497 5.12 -37.18 -10.86
C GLY A 497 5.06 -37.57 -9.38
N ASN A 498 5.99 -37.06 -8.57
CA ASN A 498 6.11 -37.43 -7.15
C ASN A 498 5.51 -36.37 -6.19
N PHE A 499 5.40 -35.11 -6.63
CA PHE A 499 5.05 -33.97 -5.77
C PHE A 499 3.96 -33.06 -6.37
N GLY A 500 3.41 -32.16 -5.56
CA GLY A 500 2.28 -31.31 -5.87
C GLY A 500 0.92 -31.97 -5.69
N ALA A 501 -0.14 -31.20 -5.97
CA ALA A 501 -1.52 -31.66 -5.86
C ALA A 501 -1.80 -32.83 -6.84
N CYS A 502 -2.56 -33.82 -6.39
CA CYS A 502 -2.89 -35.03 -7.15
C CYS A 502 -1.66 -35.85 -7.64
N ALA A 503 -0.54 -35.82 -6.92
CA ALA A 503 0.57 -36.76 -7.10
C ALA A 503 0.16 -38.19 -6.65
N THR A 504 0.83 -39.22 -7.18
CA THR A 504 0.47 -40.63 -6.90
C THR A 504 0.68 -41.06 -5.44
N GLU A 505 1.64 -40.42 -4.77
CA GLU A 505 1.91 -40.59 -3.33
C GLU A 505 1.78 -39.22 -2.63
N SER A 506 0.70 -38.47 -2.91
CA SER A 506 0.55 -37.10 -2.38
C SER A 506 0.62 -37.07 -0.84
N VAL A 507 1.67 -36.44 -0.32
CA VAL A 507 1.84 -36.11 1.08
C VAL A 507 1.55 -34.62 1.24
N ASP A 508 0.64 -34.26 2.14
CA ASP A 508 0.52 -32.88 2.59
C ASP A 508 1.67 -32.57 3.56
N MET A 509 2.24 -31.38 3.46
CA MET A 509 3.26 -30.91 4.39
C MET A 509 2.65 -30.82 5.80
N ASN A 510 3.48 -31.08 6.82
CA ASN A 510 3.04 -30.91 8.20
C ASN A 510 2.75 -29.41 8.45
N PRO A 511 1.57 -29.05 8.98
CA PRO A 511 1.27 -27.67 9.33
C PRO A 511 2.28 -27.08 10.31
N VAL A 512 2.62 -25.79 10.13
CA VAL A 512 3.54 -25.05 10.97
C VAL A 512 2.76 -24.18 11.96
N ASP A 513 3.09 -24.30 13.24
CA ASP A 513 2.58 -23.38 14.28
C ASP A 513 3.35 -22.05 14.20
N CYS A 514 2.80 -21.09 13.46
CA CYS A 514 3.41 -19.77 13.30
C CYS A 514 3.50 -18.99 14.62
N SER A 515 2.63 -19.27 15.60
CA SER A 515 2.68 -18.58 16.91
C SER A 515 3.96 -18.92 17.68
N ALA A 516 4.48 -20.15 17.51
CA ALA A 516 5.71 -20.60 18.15
C ALA A 516 6.96 -19.84 17.65
N LEU A 517 6.97 -19.40 16.37
CA LEU A 517 8.08 -18.63 15.80
C LEU A 517 8.26 -17.26 16.47
N VAL A 518 7.17 -16.70 17.03
CA VAL A 518 7.12 -15.36 17.64
C VAL A 518 6.85 -15.41 19.14
N GLY A 519 7.21 -16.52 19.79
CA GLY A 519 7.09 -16.69 21.24
C GLY A 519 5.65 -16.64 21.77
N GLY A 520 4.66 -16.89 20.90
CA GLY A 520 3.24 -16.82 21.22
C GLY A 520 2.66 -15.40 21.23
N ASN A 521 3.29 -14.42 20.58
CA ASN A 521 2.71 -13.09 20.38
C ASN A 521 1.97 -12.99 19.02
N PRO A 522 0.63 -12.97 18.99
CA PRO A 522 -0.12 -12.89 17.73
C PRO A 522 0.10 -11.58 16.97
N SER A 523 0.56 -10.51 17.64
CA SER A 523 0.90 -9.26 16.93
C SER A 523 2.13 -9.39 16.05
N GLU A 524 2.97 -10.41 16.21
CA GLU A 524 4.18 -10.57 15.40
C GLU A 524 4.06 -11.72 14.38
N GLU A 525 2.95 -12.45 14.33
CA GLU A 525 2.78 -13.62 13.44
C GLU A 525 2.99 -13.27 11.96
N GLY A 526 4.03 -13.87 11.38
CA GLY A 526 4.49 -13.63 10.01
C GLY A 526 5.61 -12.59 9.89
N SER A 527 6.08 -12.01 10.99
CA SER A 527 7.34 -11.26 11.04
C SER A 527 8.56 -12.16 11.15
N ILE A 528 9.68 -11.66 10.64
CA ILE A 528 11.01 -12.23 10.86
C ILE A 528 11.80 -11.29 11.77
N GLU A 529 12.43 -11.85 12.80
CA GLU A 529 13.42 -11.15 13.61
C GLU A 529 14.71 -10.96 12.81
N ALA A 530 15.27 -9.75 12.84
CA ALA A 530 16.51 -9.46 12.13
C ALA A 530 17.64 -10.36 12.67
N SER A 531 18.22 -11.17 11.77
CA SER A 531 19.06 -12.34 12.08
C SER A 531 20.01 -12.14 13.26
N GLU A 532 19.69 -12.75 14.41
CA GLU A 532 20.57 -12.67 15.59
C GLU A 532 21.87 -13.47 15.34
N CYS A 533 23.00 -12.80 15.50
CA CYS A 533 24.26 -13.46 15.84
C CYS A 533 24.18 -13.96 17.30
N PRO A 534 24.69 -15.17 17.57
CA PRO A 534 23.86 -16.19 18.23
C PRO A 534 23.81 -16.05 19.75
N GLU A 535 22.66 -16.43 20.29
CA GLU A 535 22.38 -16.61 21.71
C GLU A 535 22.44 -15.33 22.57
N LEU A 536 21.48 -15.23 23.49
CA LEU A 536 21.49 -14.25 24.57
C LEU A 536 22.82 -14.38 25.32
N CYS A 537 23.55 -13.27 25.45
CA CYS A 537 24.93 -13.36 25.93
C CYS A 537 24.99 -13.75 27.42
N ALA A 538 25.20 -15.05 27.67
CA ALA A 538 25.27 -15.63 29.01
C ALA A 538 26.60 -15.31 29.75
N ALA A 539 27.53 -14.64 29.07
CA ALA A 539 28.82 -14.26 29.65
C ALA A 539 28.66 -13.02 30.55
N SER A 540 28.96 -13.15 31.85
CA SER A 540 29.08 -11.99 32.75
C SER A 540 30.22 -11.07 32.24
N PRO A 541 29.98 -9.76 32.07
CA PRO A 541 28.92 -8.96 32.70
C PRO A 541 27.64 -8.74 31.86
N CYS A 542 27.51 -9.29 30.65
CA CYS A 542 26.44 -8.96 29.71
C CYS A 542 25.02 -9.26 30.26
N ASN A 543 24.06 -8.39 29.95
CA ASN A 543 22.64 -8.58 30.27
C ASN A 543 22.02 -9.62 29.31
N PRO A 544 21.54 -10.78 29.79
CA PRO A 544 21.05 -11.88 28.95
C PRO A 544 19.63 -11.67 28.41
N ILE A 545 19.08 -10.45 28.46
CA ILE A 545 17.82 -10.06 27.81
C ILE A 545 18.10 -8.98 26.76
N ASN A 546 18.95 -8.03 27.12
CA ASN A 546 19.22 -6.80 26.37
C ASN A 546 20.52 -6.87 25.54
N SER A 547 21.19 -8.02 25.48
CA SER A 547 22.42 -8.21 24.70
C SER A 547 22.47 -9.55 23.97
N TYR A 548 23.18 -9.54 22.84
CA TYR A 548 23.51 -10.69 22.01
C TYR A 548 25.03 -10.87 21.94
N CYS A 549 25.49 -12.07 21.59
CA CYS A 549 26.91 -12.31 21.34
C CYS A 549 27.33 -11.76 19.97
N HIS A 550 28.51 -11.14 19.87
CA HIS A 550 29.13 -10.94 18.56
C HIS A 550 29.39 -12.31 17.91
N CYS A 551 28.96 -12.51 16.66
CA CYS A 551 29.24 -13.75 15.92
C CYS A 551 30.74 -14.08 15.95
N GLY A 552 31.09 -15.29 16.38
CA GLY A 552 32.47 -15.75 16.51
C GLY A 552 33.30 -15.11 17.64
N MET A 553 32.74 -14.19 18.43
CA MET A 553 33.36 -13.61 19.64
C MET A 553 32.37 -13.66 20.83
N PRO A 554 32.09 -14.85 21.39
CA PRO A 554 31.03 -15.08 22.38
C PRO A 554 31.27 -14.47 23.77
N SER A 555 32.34 -13.70 23.95
CA SER A 555 32.67 -12.97 25.17
C SER A 555 32.48 -11.45 25.04
N THR A 556 31.98 -10.97 23.90
CA THR A 556 31.79 -9.54 23.62
C THR A 556 30.31 -9.21 23.67
N CYS A 557 29.87 -8.46 24.69
CA CYS A 557 28.51 -7.96 24.78
C CYS A 557 28.22 -7.01 23.62
N LYS A 558 27.11 -7.22 22.91
CA LYS A 558 26.54 -6.23 21.99
C LYS A 558 25.11 -5.95 22.39
N CYS A 559 24.76 -4.67 22.52
CA CYS A 559 23.47 -4.27 23.07
C CYS A 559 22.38 -4.26 21.98
N LYS A 560 21.18 -4.71 22.34
CA LYS A 560 19.99 -4.54 21.50
C LYS A 560 19.71 -3.05 21.28
N PRO A 561 18.99 -2.66 20.22
CA PRO A 561 18.57 -1.27 20.00
C PRO A 561 17.95 -0.67 21.27
N SER A 562 18.20 0.62 21.51
CA SER A 562 17.85 1.36 22.73
C SER A 562 18.59 0.96 24.02
N PHE A 563 19.48 -0.03 24.02
CA PHE A 563 20.34 -0.36 25.17
C PHE A 563 21.81 0.02 24.94
N THR A 564 22.53 0.37 26.01
CA THR A 564 23.94 0.75 25.98
C THR A 564 24.67 0.39 27.29
N GLY A 565 25.95 0.75 27.37
CA GLY A 565 26.84 0.46 28.49
C GLY A 565 27.59 -0.88 28.33
N PRO A 566 28.62 -1.12 29.15
CA PRO A 566 29.51 -2.29 29.03
C PRO A 566 28.83 -3.64 29.31
N ASP A 567 27.63 -3.61 29.87
CA ASP A 567 26.79 -4.77 30.22
C ASP A 567 25.40 -4.72 29.55
N CYS A 568 25.11 -3.71 28.73
CA CYS A 568 23.80 -3.48 28.12
C CYS A 568 22.64 -3.34 29.12
N THR A 569 22.91 -2.89 30.34
CA THR A 569 21.88 -2.61 31.36
C THR A 569 21.29 -1.19 31.25
N VAL A 570 21.95 -0.28 30.54
CA VAL A 570 21.47 1.11 30.39
C VAL A 570 20.47 1.19 29.25
N ASP A 571 19.20 1.17 29.58
CA ASP A 571 18.11 1.45 28.65
C ASP A 571 18.00 2.98 28.42
N LEU A 572 18.36 3.43 27.22
CA LEU A 572 18.28 4.82 26.79
C LEU A 572 16.83 5.34 26.84
N CYS A 573 15.87 4.48 26.52
CA CYS A 573 14.45 4.82 26.50
C CYS A 573 13.75 4.70 27.87
N SER A 574 14.30 3.96 28.83
CA SER A 574 13.79 3.98 30.23
C SER A 574 13.86 5.37 30.87
N SER A 575 14.78 6.21 30.40
CA SER A 575 14.90 7.62 30.81
C SER A 575 14.04 8.58 29.97
N ALA A 576 13.51 8.10 28.84
CA ALA A 576 12.70 8.87 27.92
C ALA A 576 11.27 9.02 28.43
N SER A 577 10.99 10.15 29.07
CA SER A 577 9.62 10.55 29.42
C SER A 577 8.88 11.11 28.20
N CYS A 578 8.73 10.32 27.14
CA CYS A 578 7.80 10.63 26.06
C CYS A 578 6.37 10.63 26.63
N GLY A 579 5.53 11.54 26.14
CA GLY A 579 4.10 11.59 26.41
C GLY A 579 3.36 10.49 25.66
N GLU A 580 2.04 10.44 25.83
CA GLU A 580 1.20 9.34 25.33
C GLU A 580 1.22 9.21 23.79
N HIS A 581 1.62 10.26 23.07
CA HIS A 581 1.72 10.31 21.60
C HIS A 581 3.18 10.31 21.09
N GLY A 582 4.13 9.83 21.90
CA GLY A 582 5.56 9.80 21.58
C GLY A 582 6.21 8.44 21.80
N SER A 583 6.81 7.89 20.74
CA SER A 583 7.65 6.69 20.82
C SER A 583 9.12 7.07 20.97
N CYS A 584 9.81 6.52 21.97
CA CYS A 584 11.24 6.76 22.13
C CYS A 584 12.06 6.05 21.03
N ALA A 585 12.90 6.82 20.33
CA ALA A 585 14.01 6.32 19.55
C ALA A 585 15.33 6.81 20.17
N ALA A 586 16.27 5.90 20.40
CA ALA A 586 17.64 6.30 20.75
C ALA A 586 18.27 7.10 19.59
N LYS A 587 18.86 8.27 19.85
CA LYS A 587 19.65 8.98 18.82
C LYS A 587 20.94 8.22 18.62
N TYR A 588 20.95 7.32 17.63
CA TYR A 588 22.17 6.57 17.34
C TYR A 588 23.21 7.47 16.63
N LEU A 589 23.99 8.18 17.44
CA LEU A 589 25.18 8.90 17.03
C LEU A 589 26.40 7.99 17.27
N GLY A 590 26.84 7.33 16.19
CA GLY A 590 27.88 6.30 16.13
C GLY A 590 28.99 6.36 17.20
N GLY A 591 28.82 5.58 18.28
CA GLY A 591 29.81 5.42 19.34
C GLY A 591 30.52 4.06 19.26
N VAL A 592 31.73 4.04 18.71
CA VAL A 592 32.61 2.85 18.75
C VAL A 592 33.90 3.22 19.48
N GLY A 593 34.13 2.65 20.67
CA GLY A 593 35.29 2.92 21.53
C GLY A 593 35.07 4.01 22.60
N ASP A 594 36.16 4.52 23.19
CA ASP A 594 36.18 5.48 24.33
C ASP A 594 35.62 6.89 24.02
N VAL A 595 34.89 7.07 22.91
CA VAL A 595 34.17 8.30 22.63
C VAL A 595 32.92 8.32 23.50
N ALA A 596 32.76 9.37 24.30
CA ALA A 596 31.60 9.53 25.17
C ALA A 596 30.30 9.47 24.34
N ILE A 597 29.53 8.40 24.55
CA ILE A 597 28.19 8.24 24.00
C ILE A 597 27.36 9.40 24.54
N ASP A 598 26.82 10.23 23.65
CA ASP A 598 25.76 11.17 24.01
C ASP A 598 24.51 10.33 24.33
N PRO A 599 24.01 10.29 25.58
CA PRO A 599 22.89 9.45 25.97
C PRO A 599 21.56 10.12 25.56
N SER A 600 21.51 10.64 24.35
CA SER A 600 20.34 11.35 23.83
C SER A 600 19.37 10.37 23.16
N PHE A 601 18.10 10.53 23.51
CA PHE A 601 16.97 9.93 22.84
C PHE A 601 16.17 11.05 22.14
N GLU A 602 15.29 10.67 21.24
CA GLU A 602 14.27 11.52 20.62
C GLU A 602 12.92 10.84 20.81
N CYS A 603 11.90 11.60 21.19
CA CYS A 603 10.53 11.11 21.08
C CYS A 603 10.09 11.37 19.63
N ILE A 604 9.89 10.30 18.86
CA ILE A 604 9.25 10.35 17.55
C ILE A 604 7.75 10.48 17.82
N CYS A 605 7.15 11.55 17.29
CA CYS A 605 5.77 11.90 17.58
C CYS A 605 4.80 11.32 16.57
N GLU A 606 3.62 10.94 17.04
CA GLU A 606 2.48 10.67 16.20
C GLU A 606 2.10 11.92 15.37
N SER A 607 1.48 11.72 14.21
CA SER A 607 1.09 12.83 13.33
C SER A 607 0.18 13.83 14.06
N GLY A 608 0.52 15.12 13.99
CA GLY A 608 -0.18 16.19 14.71
C GLY A 608 0.39 16.51 16.10
N TRP A 609 1.21 15.63 16.67
CA TRP A 609 1.88 15.80 17.97
C TRP A 609 3.35 16.19 17.80
N PHE A 610 3.86 17.00 18.73
CA PHE A 610 5.14 17.70 18.62
C PHE A 610 5.76 17.96 20.00
N GLY A 611 6.97 18.52 19.99
CA GLY A 611 7.76 18.82 21.18
C GLY A 611 8.66 17.66 21.59
N ASN A 612 9.63 17.94 22.46
CA ASN A 612 10.67 16.96 22.86
C ASN A 612 10.12 15.69 23.55
N LYS A 613 8.83 15.67 23.86
CA LYS A 613 8.11 14.54 24.44
C LYS A 613 6.86 14.14 23.64
N CYS A 614 6.53 14.80 22.54
CA CYS A 614 5.27 14.58 21.83
C CYS A 614 4.04 14.84 22.72
N ASP A 615 4.16 15.89 23.55
CA ASP A 615 3.16 16.38 24.51
C ASP A 615 2.59 17.74 24.09
N VAL A 616 2.74 18.12 22.82
CA VAL A 616 2.19 19.36 22.25
C VAL A 616 1.44 19.07 20.96
N ASN A 617 0.13 19.34 20.97
CA ASN A 617 -0.76 19.34 19.82
C ASN A 617 -1.55 20.65 19.88
N PRO A 618 -1.22 21.67 19.07
CA PRO A 618 -1.89 22.98 19.07
C PRO A 618 -3.41 22.96 18.78
N CYS A 619 -3.95 21.85 18.27
CA CYS A 619 -5.39 21.66 18.08
C CYS A 619 -6.11 21.18 19.35
N GLU A 620 -5.38 20.55 20.28
CA GLU A 620 -5.94 19.98 21.52
C GLU A 620 -5.46 20.72 22.78
N MET A 621 -4.34 21.45 22.70
CA MET A 621 -3.72 22.15 23.82
C MET A 621 -3.50 23.63 23.53
N GLY A 622 -3.95 24.42 24.50
CA GLY A 622 -4.06 25.88 24.45
C GLY A 622 -5.21 26.29 25.36
N GLU A 623 -5.22 27.54 25.82
CA GLU A 623 -6.34 28.10 26.59
C GLU A 623 -6.84 29.38 25.89
N PRO A 624 -7.82 29.27 24.96
CA PRO A 624 -8.47 28.04 24.48
C PRO A 624 -7.65 27.28 23.43
N ALA A 625 -7.88 25.97 23.29
CA ALA A 625 -7.38 25.17 22.18
C ALA A 625 -8.04 25.61 20.86
N LYS A 626 -7.36 25.39 19.71
CA LYS A 626 -7.86 25.85 18.41
C LYS A 626 -9.00 24.95 17.89
N THR A 627 -10.22 25.31 18.30
CA THR A 627 -11.46 24.55 18.02
C THR A 627 -12.12 24.87 16.66
N CYS A 628 -11.55 25.77 15.87
CA CYS A 628 -12.14 26.25 14.60
C CYS A 628 -13.61 26.67 14.74
N SER A 629 -13.95 27.29 15.88
CA SER A 629 -15.32 27.69 16.27
C SER A 629 -16.38 26.58 16.21
N GLY A 630 -15.97 25.30 16.11
CA GLY A 630 -16.85 24.16 15.83
C GLY A 630 -17.30 24.01 14.37
N ASN A 631 -16.82 24.86 13.46
CA ASN A 631 -17.23 24.95 12.05
C ASN A 631 -16.12 24.52 11.07
N GLY A 632 -15.02 23.95 11.56
CA GLY A 632 -13.90 23.50 10.74
C GLY A 632 -13.07 22.41 11.41
N LYS A 633 -12.10 21.85 10.68
CA LYS A 633 -11.10 20.92 11.21
C LYS A 633 -9.81 21.66 11.50
N CYS A 634 -9.24 21.44 12.67
CA CYS A 634 -7.93 21.98 13.01
C CYS A 634 -6.81 21.07 12.48
N PHE A 635 -5.79 21.68 11.90
CA PHE A 635 -4.57 21.02 11.43
C PHE A 635 -3.34 21.66 12.09
N SER A 636 -2.50 20.84 12.73
CA SER A 636 -1.25 21.29 13.33
C SER A 636 -0.14 21.37 12.28
N LEU A 637 0.58 22.49 12.23
CA LEU A 637 1.57 22.77 11.18
C LEU A 637 3.01 22.50 11.63
N ASN A 638 3.42 23.00 12.80
CA ASN A 638 4.81 22.91 13.29
C ASN A 638 4.91 22.92 14.83
N GLY A 639 3.96 22.30 15.53
CA GLY A 639 4.01 22.13 16.99
C GLY A 639 3.81 23.38 17.86
N ILE A 640 3.81 24.57 17.28
CA ILE A 640 3.36 25.83 17.92
C ILE A 640 2.19 26.49 17.17
N ASP A 641 2.03 26.18 15.89
CA ASP A 641 1.03 26.78 15.01
C ASP A 641 0.00 25.74 14.56
N ALA A 642 -1.26 26.17 14.47
CA ALA A 642 -2.36 25.42 13.86
C ALA A 642 -3.25 26.31 12.99
N GLU A 643 -3.76 25.72 11.93
CA GLU A 643 -4.66 26.32 10.94
C GLU A 643 -6.01 25.60 10.95
N CYS A 644 -7.05 26.28 10.48
CA CYS A 644 -8.39 25.72 10.37
C CYS A 644 -8.79 25.55 8.91
N ASP A 645 -9.11 24.33 8.53
CA ASP A 645 -9.86 24.02 7.32
C ASP A 645 -11.34 24.24 7.60
N CYS A 646 -11.91 25.32 7.06
CA CYS A 646 -13.29 25.69 7.35
C CYS A 646 -14.28 24.87 6.52
N GLY A 647 -15.35 24.41 7.18
CA GLY A 647 -16.47 23.79 6.51
C GLY A 647 -17.13 24.75 5.52
N MET A 648 -17.76 24.20 4.48
CA MET A 648 -18.40 24.97 3.41
C MET A 648 -19.30 26.10 3.96
N GLY A 649 -19.06 27.32 3.50
CA GLY A 649 -19.76 28.53 3.94
C GLY A 649 -19.15 29.24 5.17
N TYR A 650 -18.08 28.70 5.77
CA TYR A 650 -17.35 29.35 6.87
C TYR A 650 -15.97 29.83 6.43
N GLN A 651 -15.52 30.93 7.01
CA GLN A 651 -14.21 31.54 6.78
C GLN A 651 -13.72 32.30 8.02
N GLY A 652 -12.50 32.83 7.96
CA GLY A 652 -11.80 33.42 9.10
C GLY A 652 -10.72 32.47 9.65
N ASN A 653 -9.85 33.00 10.52
CA ASN A 653 -8.68 32.24 11.00
C ASN A 653 -9.07 31.06 11.91
N ASP A 654 -10.26 31.13 12.52
CA ASP A 654 -10.83 30.12 13.40
C ASP A 654 -12.27 29.74 12.94
N CYS A 655 -12.59 29.89 11.64
CA CYS A 655 -13.91 29.61 11.04
C CYS A 655 -15.10 30.29 11.75
N GLU A 656 -14.85 31.49 12.25
CA GLU A 656 -15.76 32.30 13.05
C GLU A 656 -16.81 33.04 12.21
N ALA A 657 -16.53 33.29 10.93
CA ALA A 657 -17.40 34.04 10.02
C ALA A 657 -18.20 33.10 9.10
N HIS A 658 -19.51 33.05 9.30
CA HIS A 658 -20.44 32.29 8.44
C HIS A 658 -20.95 33.20 7.31
N ASN A 659 -20.64 32.87 6.06
CA ASN A 659 -21.24 33.47 4.89
C ASN A 659 -22.69 32.98 4.75
N ILE A 660 -23.65 33.72 5.32
CA ILE A 660 -25.07 33.35 5.34
C ILE A 660 -25.71 33.35 3.95
N ALA A 661 -25.02 33.85 2.91
CA ALA A 661 -25.47 33.77 1.52
C ALA A 661 -24.97 32.52 0.77
N TYR A 662 -24.04 31.74 1.33
CA TYR A 662 -23.46 30.56 0.67
C TYR A 662 -24.54 29.52 0.29
N GLY A 663 -24.55 29.11 -0.97
CA GLY A 663 -25.48 28.12 -1.53
C GLY A 663 -26.95 28.55 -1.55
N LYS A 664 -27.26 29.83 -1.30
CA LYS A 664 -28.63 30.33 -1.23
C LYS A 664 -29.24 30.59 -2.61
N ALA A 665 -30.57 30.66 -2.65
CA ALA A 665 -31.28 30.96 -3.88
C ALA A 665 -31.08 32.44 -4.27
N SER A 666 -30.67 32.67 -5.52
CA SER A 666 -30.39 34.00 -6.06
C SER A 666 -31.33 34.39 -7.20
N SER A 667 -31.47 35.69 -7.44
CA SER A 667 -32.16 36.25 -8.60
C SER A 667 -31.39 37.43 -9.19
N THR A 668 -31.63 37.77 -10.45
CA THR A 668 -30.97 38.88 -11.14
C THR A 668 -31.86 39.47 -12.23
N SER A 669 -31.66 40.74 -12.58
CA SER A 669 -32.30 41.34 -13.74
C SER A 669 -31.75 40.83 -15.08
N SER A 670 -30.53 40.29 -15.12
CA SER A 670 -29.94 39.69 -16.32
C SER A 670 -28.70 38.84 -16.01
N GLU A 671 -28.47 37.80 -16.80
CA GLU A 671 -27.27 36.96 -16.68
C GLU A 671 -26.76 36.48 -18.04
N LEU A 672 -25.43 36.52 -18.19
CA LEU A 672 -24.64 35.74 -19.16
C LEU A 672 -23.95 34.56 -18.47
N GLN A 673 -23.69 34.67 -17.16
CA GLN A 673 -23.31 33.58 -16.28
C GLN A 673 -24.22 33.60 -15.05
N PRO A 674 -24.68 32.44 -14.56
CA PRO A 674 -25.80 32.35 -13.64
C PRO A 674 -25.51 33.01 -12.29
N SER A 675 -26.53 33.67 -11.72
CA SER A 675 -26.47 34.37 -10.44
C SER A 675 -25.97 33.53 -9.26
N SER A 676 -26.17 32.20 -9.29
CA SER A 676 -25.69 31.29 -8.25
C SER A 676 -24.17 31.26 -8.10
N ARG A 677 -23.41 31.67 -9.13
CA ARG A 677 -21.94 31.70 -9.14
C ARG A 677 -21.32 32.88 -8.38
N ALA A 678 -22.13 33.74 -7.79
CA ALA A 678 -21.67 34.75 -6.84
C ALA A 678 -21.93 34.34 -5.38
N PHE A 679 -22.40 33.10 -5.15
CA PHE A 679 -22.76 32.57 -3.84
C PHE A 679 -22.32 31.10 -3.71
N ASP A 680 -21.33 30.66 -4.49
CA ASP A 680 -20.86 29.27 -4.56
C ASP A 680 -19.52 29.05 -3.82
N GLY A 681 -18.97 30.10 -3.20
CA GLY A 681 -17.70 30.09 -2.46
C GLY A 681 -16.47 29.94 -3.34
N ASN A 682 -16.58 30.03 -4.67
CA ASN A 682 -15.49 29.82 -5.59
C ASN A 682 -15.10 31.11 -6.31
N ILE A 683 -14.04 31.76 -5.84
CA ILE A 683 -13.49 33.00 -6.45
C ILE A 683 -12.99 32.88 -7.91
N TRP A 684 -13.01 31.68 -8.49
CA TRP A 684 -12.74 31.43 -9.92
C TRP A 684 -14.03 31.26 -10.76
N SER A 685 -15.17 31.13 -10.09
CA SER A 685 -16.54 31.21 -10.60
C SER A 685 -16.97 32.68 -10.69
N ARG A 686 -18.01 33.02 -11.46
CA ARG A 686 -18.60 34.38 -11.42
C ARG A 686 -20.05 34.44 -11.92
N TRP A 687 -20.82 35.35 -11.35
CA TRP A 687 -21.98 35.95 -12.02
C TRP A 687 -21.51 37.03 -13.01
N GLU A 688 -22.18 37.13 -14.15
CA GLU A 688 -21.94 38.17 -15.15
C GLU A 688 -23.28 38.66 -15.71
N SER A 689 -23.54 39.97 -15.66
CA SER A 689 -24.75 40.57 -16.23
C SER A 689 -24.71 40.63 -17.76
N ALA A 690 -25.86 40.87 -18.40
CA ALA A 690 -25.87 41.27 -19.81
C ALA A 690 -25.10 42.60 -19.99
N HIS A 691 -24.37 42.71 -21.11
CA HIS A 691 -23.58 43.90 -21.42
C HIS A 691 -24.49 45.05 -21.88
N GLY A 692 -24.11 46.30 -21.58
CA GLY A 692 -24.87 47.48 -22.02
C GLY A 692 -26.04 47.89 -21.11
N LEU A 693 -26.29 47.16 -20.02
CA LEU A 693 -27.30 47.52 -19.02
C LEU A 693 -26.65 48.33 -17.88
N GLU A 694 -27.12 49.56 -17.65
CA GLU A 694 -26.65 50.36 -16.51
C GLU A 694 -27.44 50.05 -15.23
N ASP A 695 -28.76 49.87 -15.34
CA ASP A 695 -29.65 49.49 -14.24
C ASP A 695 -29.71 47.95 -14.18
N THR A 696 -29.13 47.35 -13.14
CA THR A 696 -29.04 45.88 -12.98
C THR A 696 -28.89 45.49 -11.53
N TYR A 697 -29.53 44.39 -11.12
CA TYR A 697 -29.40 43.88 -9.76
C TYR A 697 -28.98 42.40 -9.71
N LEU A 698 -28.38 42.04 -8.58
CA LEU A 698 -28.16 40.68 -8.10
C LEU A 698 -28.73 40.60 -6.67
N GLU A 699 -29.60 39.64 -6.39
CA GLU A 699 -30.28 39.48 -5.10
C GLU A 699 -30.14 38.04 -4.59
N VAL A 700 -30.05 37.88 -3.27
CA VAL A 700 -30.03 36.58 -2.58
C VAL A 700 -31.15 36.50 -1.54
N ASP A 701 -31.82 35.35 -1.47
CA ASP A 701 -32.76 34.99 -0.40
C ASP A 701 -32.04 34.17 0.67
N LEU A 702 -31.76 34.80 1.81
CA LEU A 702 -31.07 34.19 2.95
C LEU A 702 -31.92 33.10 3.64
N GLY A 703 -33.23 33.06 3.36
CA GLY A 703 -34.19 32.05 3.83
C GLY A 703 -34.97 32.42 5.08
N ASP A 704 -34.41 33.27 5.95
CA ASP A 704 -35.07 33.89 7.11
C ASP A 704 -34.51 35.32 7.31
N VAL A 705 -35.00 36.07 8.30
CA VAL A 705 -34.51 37.43 8.60
C VAL A 705 -33.22 37.37 9.41
N TYR A 706 -32.17 38.01 8.91
CA TYR A 706 -30.89 38.18 9.57
C TYR A 706 -30.63 39.65 9.90
N ASP A 707 -30.01 39.90 11.05
CA ASP A 707 -29.37 41.17 11.37
C ASP A 707 -27.98 41.14 10.70
N ILE A 708 -27.85 41.90 9.61
CA ILE A 708 -26.71 41.84 8.69
C ILE A 708 -25.66 42.86 9.11
N GLU A 709 -24.46 42.38 9.39
CA GLU A 709 -23.33 43.19 9.84
C GLU A 709 -22.54 43.77 8.67
N SER A 710 -22.26 42.93 7.66
CA SER A 710 -21.48 43.34 6.49
C SER A 710 -21.77 42.52 5.23
N VAL A 711 -21.37 43.09 4.09
CA VAL A 711 -21.37 42.44 2.77
C VAL A 711 -20.01 42.66 2.13
N ASN A 712 -19.39 41.59 1.62
CA ASN A 712 -18.13 41.65 0.89
C ASN A 712 -18.36 41.23 -0.57
N ILE A 713 -18.08 42.13 -1.51
CA ILE A 713 -18.22 41.85 -2.94
C ILE A 713 -16.84 41.75 -3.58
N HIS A 714 -16.50 40.56 -4.07
CA HIS A 714 -15.29 40.29 -4.86
C HIS A 714 -15.55 40.63 -6.32
N TRP A 715 -15.24 41.86 -6.72
CA TRP A 715 -15.43 42.30 -8.10
C TRP A 715 -14.34 41.75 -9.04
N GLU A 716 -14.77 41.41 -10.26
CA GLU A 716 -13.86 41.20 -11.38
C GLU A 716 -13.41 42.57 -11.96
N ALA A 717 -12.65 42.56 -13.06
CA ALA A 717 -12.24 43.78 -13.76
C ALA A 717 -13.43 44.69 -14.11
N SER A 718 -14.57 44.12 -14.54
CA SER A 718 -15.78 44.85 -14.93
C SER A 718 -16.75 45.06 -13.76
N SER A 719 -16.46 46.09 -12.97
CA SER A 719 -17.14 46.40 -11.70
C SER A 719 -18.14 47.56 -11.79
N ALA A 720 -18.98 47.73 -10.76
CA ALA A 720 -19.91 48.86 -10.68
C ALA A 720 -19.24 50.15 -10.16
N LYS A 721 -19.45 51.25 -10.89
CA LYS A 721 -19.02 52.59 -10.47
C LYS A 721 -19.97 53.19 -9.44
N ARG A 722 -21.27 52.92 -9.60
CA ARG A 722 -22.32 53.36 -8.68
C ARG A 722 -23.31 52.23 -8.45
N TYR A 723 -23.50 51.85 -7.20
CA TYR A 723 -24.42 50.79 -6.78
C TYR A 723 -24.84 50.98 -5.32
N ASP A 724 -26.03 50.47 -5.00
CA ASP A 724 -26.56 50.40 -3.64
C ASP A 724 -26.57 48.94 -3.16
N ILE A 725 -26.52 48.77 -1.84
CA ILE A 725 -26.90 47.54 -1.15
C ILE A 725 -28.24 47.81 -0.48
N GLU A 726 -29.24 47.01 -0.85
CA GLU A 726 -30.59 47.10 -0.32
C GLU A 726 -30.95 45.82 0.45
N VAL A 727 -31.81 45.95 1.46
CA VAL A 727 -32.37 44.82 2.21
C VAL A 727 -33.89 44.85 2.23
N SER A 728 -34.50 43.67 2.36
CA SER A 728 -35.95 43.51 2.48
C SER A 728 -36.32 42.31 3.35
N SER A 729 -37.42 42.39 4.10
CA SER A 729 -37.98 41.25 4.83
C SER A 729 -39.06 40.48 4.06
N ASP A 730 -39.65 41.09 3.02
CA ASP A 730 -40.77 40.54 2.25
C ASP A 730 -40.44 40.28 0.76
N GLY A 731 -39.28 40.74 0.28
CA GLY A 731 -38.85 40.62 -1.12
C GLY A 731 -39.54 41.61 -2.07
N ILE A 732 -40.35 42.54 -1.54
CA ILE A 732 -41.15 43.50 -2.30
C ILE A 732 -40.74 44.94 -1.93
N THR A 733 -40.57 45.19 -0.63
CA THR A 733 -40.21 46.49 -0.06
C THR A 733 -38.71 46.49 0.26
N LEU A 734 -37.90 47.04 -0.64
CA LEU A 734 -36.46 47.17 -0.46
C LEU A 734 -36.09 48.53 0.14
N ALA A 735 -35.10 48.54 1.01
CA ALA A 735 -34.51 49.74 1.58
C ALA A 735 -33.00 49.74 1.35
N SER A 736 -32.49 50.75 0.64
CA SER A 736 -31.05 51.01 0.52
C SER A 736 -30.44 51.31 1.89
N VAL A 737 -29.45 50.52 2.28
CA VAL A 737 -28.74 50.61 3.56
C VAL A 737 -27.28 51.05 3.41
N TRP A 738 -26.74 51.00 2.19
CA TRP A 738 -25.39 51.47 1.86
C TRP A 738 -25.26 51.79 0.37
N SER A 739 -24.42 52.76 0.00
CA SER A 739 -24.21 53.18 -1.40
C SER A 739 -22.73 53.42 -1.73
N LYS A 740 -22.32 53.01 -2.94
CA LYS A 740 -21.05 53.38 -3.60
C LYS A 740 -21.35 54.34 -4.76
N THR A 741 -20.55 55.39 -4.92
CA THR A 741 -20.72 56.39 -6.02
C THR A 741 -19.46 56.66 -6.84
N ASP A 742 -18.31 56.11 -6.42
CA ASP A 742 -16.96 56.42 -6.90
C ASP A 742 -16.14 55.14 -7.23
N GLY A 743 -16.82 54.06 -7.64
CA GLY A 743 -16.18 52.81 -8.04
C GLY A 743 -15.33 52.91 -9.31
N TYR A 744 -14.35 52.03 -9.44
CA TYR A 744 -13.40 51.94 -10.55
C TYR A 744 -13.14 50.48 -10.96
N ALA A 745 -12.73 50.27 -12.21
CA ALA A 745 -12.44 48.94 -12.75
C ALA A 745 -11.28 48.26 -12.02
N ASN A 746 -11.33 46.93 -11.84
CA ASN A 746 -10.37 46.16 -11.04
C ASN A 746 -10.28 46.61 -9.56
N MET A 747 -11.41 46.97 -8.94
CA MET A 747 -11.40 47.37 -7.51
C MET A 747 -11.12 46.22 -6.54
N GLY A 748 -11.26 44.97 -6.96
CA GLY A 748 -11.13 43.79 -6.11
C GLY A 748 -12.26 43.69 -5.09
N SER A 749 -11.96 43.16 -3.91
CA SER A 749 -12.93 42.98 -2.82
C SER A 749 -13.33 44.30 -2.16
N VAL A 750 -14.63 44.54 -2.00
CA VAL A 750 -15.17 45.71 -1.30
C VAL A 750 -16.09 45.26 -0.17
N ILE A 751 -15.64 45.51 1.07
CA ILE A 751 -16.40 45.24 2.29
C ILE A 751 -17.23 46.47 2.67
N SER A 752 -18.52 46.27 2.89
CA SER A 752 -19.51 47.28 3.27
C SER A 752 -20.09 46.95 4.64
N MET A 753 -19.81 47.76 5.65
CA MET A 753 -20.40 47.60 6.99
C MET A 753 -21.80 48.22 7.01
N LEU A 754 -22.83 47.42 7.34
CA LEU A 754 -24.23 47.81 7.22
C LEU A 754 -24.89 48.26 8.55
N ASN A 755 -24.17 48.13 9.68
CA ASN A 755 -24.45 48.79 10.96
C ASN A 755 -25.94 48.82 11.40
N GLY A 756 -26.58 47.64 11.46
CA GLY A 756 -27.97 47.50 11.93
C GLY A 756 -29.02 47.37 10.82
N ALA A 757 -28.60 47.01 9.61
CA ALA A 757 -29.50 46.50 8.58
C ALA A 757 -30.09 45.14 9.00
N SER A 758 -31.37 44.89 8.73
CA SER A 758 -32.03 43.62 9.01
C SER A 758 -32.94 43.24 7.84
N GLY A 759 -32.87 41.99 7.38
CA GLY A 759 -33.59 41.54 6.20
C GLY A 759 -33.39 40.05 5.89
N ARG A 760 -34.28 39.53 5.04
CA ARG A 760 -34.21 38.18 4.47
C ARG A 760 -33.63 38.19 3.04
N PHE A 761 -33.98 39.20 2.27
CA PHE A 761 -33.46 39.41 0.93
C PHE A 761 -32.40 40.51 0.98
N LEU A 762 -31.28 40.29 0.31
CA LEU A 762 -30.22 41.28 0.16
C LEU A 762 -29.91 41.45 -1.32
N LYS A 763 -29.96 42.69 -1.80
CA LYS A 763 -29.78 43.06 -3.21
C LYS A 763 -28.60 44.00 -3.37
N MET A 764 -27.69 43.68 -4.28
CA MET A 764 -26.79 44.65 -4.93
C MET A 764 -27.52 45.23 -6.14
N HIS A 765 -27.74 46.54 -6.16
CA HIS A 765 -28.39 47.25 -7.26
C HIS A 765 -27.42 48.25 -7.90
N ALA A 766 -26.89 47.94 -9.08
CA ALA A 766 -25.96 48.79 -9.80
C ALA A 766 -26.66 49.70 -10.81
N PHE A 767 -26.07 50.88 -11.04
CA PHE A 767 -26.63 51.99 -11.81
C PHE A 767 -25.65 52.68 -12.78
N GLU A 768 -24.37 52.28 -12.76
CA GLU A 768 -23.32 52.81 -13.62
C GLU A 768 -22.14 51.84 -13.69
N ARG A 769 -21.75 51.43 -14.89
CA ARG A 769 -20.61 50.53 -15.12
C ARG A 769 -19.27 51.26 -15.18
N THR A 770 -18.20 50.59 -14.78
CA THR A 770 -16.82 51.11 -14.94
C THR A 770 -16.24 50.82 -16.33
N MET A 771 -16.77 49.81 -17.03
CA MET A 771 -16.27 49.27 -18.30
C MET A 771 -17.41 49.01 -19.30
N PRO A 772 -17.13 48.83 -20.60
CA PRO A 772 -18.15 48.53 -21.61
C PRO A 772 -18.85 47.17 -21.48
N TYR A 773 -18.30 46.23 -20.69
CA TYR A 773 -18.84 44.88 -20.44
C TYR A 773 -19.93 44.89 -19.35
N GLY A 774 -20.53 43.74 -19.02
CA GLY A 774 -21.51 43.61 -17.93
C GLY A 774 -20.89 43.81 -16.53
N TYR A 775 -21.73 43.89 -15.50
CA TYR A 775 -21.27 43.78 -14.12
C TYR A 775 -20.83 42.34 -13.84
N SER A 776 -19.72 42.18 -13.12
CA SER A 776 -18.99 40.91 -13.02
C SER A 776 -18.49 40.73 -11.58
N ILE A 777 -19.04 39.72 -10.88
CA ILE A 777 -18.78 39.44 -9.46
C ILE A 777 -18.34 37.99 -9.33
N PHE A 778 -17.15 37.77 -8.75
CA PHE A 778 -16.64 36.44 -8.46
C PHE A 778 -17.38 35.80 -7.29
N GLU A 779 -17.57 36.53 -6.18
CA GLU A 779 -18.33 36.07 -5.01
C GLU A 779 -18.90 37.28 -4.25
N MET A 780 -20.07 37.12 -3.62
CA MET A 780 -20.78 38.11 -2.81
C MET A 780 -21.14 37.50 -1.45
N GLU A 781 -20.27 37.70 -0.48
CA GLU A 781 -20.40 37.15 0.87
C GLU A 781 -21.27 38.06 1.73
N VAL A 782 -22.12 37.48 2.58
CA VAL A 782 -22.96 38.21 3.53
C VAL A 782 -22.69 37.67 4.94
N PHE A 783 -22.45 38.54 5.91
CA PHE A 783 -22.18 38.17 7.30
C PHE A 783 -23.19 38.83 8.24
N GLY A 784 -23.71 38.04 9.17
CA GLY A 784 -24.70 38.48 10.14
C GLY A 784 -25.24 37.34 11.01
N VAL A 785 -26.11 37.68 11.95
CA VAL A 785 -26.73 36.73 12.87
C VAL A 785 -28.24 36.62 12.61
N MET A 786 -28.83 35.46 12.88
CA MET A 786 -30.27 35.25 12.70
C MET A 786 -31.04 36.18 13.66
N GLY A 787 -31.91 37.01 13.10
CA GLY A 787 -32.70 37.98 13.86
C GLY A 787 -33.79 37.32 14.71
N PRO A 788 -34.36 38.03 15.70
CA PRO A 788 -35.46 37.50 16.49
C PRO A 788 -36.72 37.33 15.62
N SER A 789 -37.04 36.07 15.28
CA SER A 789 -38.18 35.74 14.42
C SER A 789 -39.51 36.24 15.01
N SER A 790 -40.16 37.16 14.30
CA SER A 790 -41.52 37.58 14.63
C SER A 790 -42.52 36.52 14.15
N PRO A 791 -43.32 35.91 15.04
CA PRO A 791 -44.16 34.78 14.65
C PRO A 791 -45.32 35.23 13.74
N PRO A 792 -45.76 34.40 12.77
CA PRO A 792 -46.82 34.78 11.84
C PRO A 792 -48.16 35.01 12.56
N THR A 793 -48.61 36.27 12.63
CA THR A 793 -49.95 36.59 13.07
C THR A 793 -50.95 36.20 11.99
N HIS A 794 -51.65 35.05 12.13
CA HIS A 794 -53.07 34.85 11.77
C HIS A 794 -53.54 33.38 11.85
N TRP A 795 -53.85 32.84 13.04
CA TRP A 795 -54.84 31.75 13.24
C TRP A 795 -55.61 31.99 14.57
N PRO A 796 -56.88 31.56 14.69
CA PRO A 796 -57.80 32.08 15.70
C PRO A 796 -57.62 31.49 17.11
N THR A 797 -58.02 32.28 18.11
CA THR A 797 -57.91 31.96 19.54
C THR A 797 -58.76 30.79 20.00
N TYR A 798 -58.15 29.90 20.79
CA TYR A 798 -58.86 29.15 21.84
C TYR A 798 -58.17 29.38 23.18
N LYS A 799 -58.99 29.55 24.23
CA LYS A 799 -58.53 29.87 25.59
C LYS A 799 -57.72 28.73 26.20
N ALA A 800 -56.57 29.05 26.79
CA ALA A 800 -55.93 28.17 27.75
C ALA A 800 -56.82 28.01 29.00
N ILE A 801 -57.07 26.76 29.40
CA ILE A 801 -57.48 26.45 30.78
C ILE A 801 -56.21 26.13 31.54
N SER A 802 -55.93 26.92 32.57
CA SER A 802 -54.88 26.65 33.55
C SER A 802 -55.16 25.35 34.30
N LEU A 803 -54.12 24.55 34.54
CA LEU A 803 -53.87 23.90 35.83
C LEU A 803 -52.47 23.25 35.85
N ALA A 804 -51.69 23.59 36.86
CA ALA A 804 -50.50 22.86 37.32
C ALA A 804 -50.82 22.22 38.69
N PRO A 805 -49.98 21.33 39.27
CA PRO A 805 -48.98 20.45 38.67
C PRO A 805 -49.10 18.97 39.14
N THR A 806 -48.25 18.08 38.60
CA THR A 806 -47.71 16.82 39.23
C THR A 806 -48.66 15.80 39.90
N VAL A 807 -48.73 14.57 39.36
CA VAL A 807 -48.64 13.30 40.13
C VAL A 807 -47.93 12.22 39.30
N SER A 808 -47.09 11.41 39.96
CA SER A 808 -46.34 10.26 39.41
C SER A 808 -47.21 9.02 39.11
N LYS A 809 -46.90 8.27 38.03
CA LYS A 809 -46.69 6.81 38.09
C LYS A 809 -46.06 6.18 36.84
N VAL A 810 -45.46 5.01 37.08
CA VAL A 810 -44.58 4.18 36.22
C VAL A 810 -45.42 3.09 35.49
N PRO A 811 -44.82 2.12 34.75
CA PRO A 811 -44.62 2.07 33.30
C PRO A 811 -45.56 1.10 32.53
N THR A 812 -45.67 1.24 31.20
CA THR A 812 -46.21 0.17 30.32
C THR A 812 -45.63 0.17 28.89
N LEU A 813 -44.85 -0.87 28.60
CA LEU A 813 -44.89 -1.78 27.44
C LEU A 813 -44.89 -1.25 25.97
N SER A 814 -43.90 -1.79 25.24
CA SER A 814 -43.74 -2.00 23.79
C SER A 814 -44.90 -2.83 23.15
N PRO A 815 -44.88 -3.25 21.85
CA PRO A 815 -43.83 -3.21 20.80
C PRO A 815 -44.34 -2.83 19.38
N ILE A 816 -43.64 -3.26 18.31
CA ILE A 816 -44.09 -3.42 16.88
C ILE A 816 -44.05 -2.11 16.04
N THR A 817 -43.42 -1.98 14.86
CA THR A 817 -42.57 -2.90 14.03
C THR A 817 -41.61 -2.14 13.08
N SER A 818 -40.43 -2.76 12.91
CA SER A 818 -39.49 -2.84 11.76
C SER A 818 -40.09 -2.97 10.34
N PRO A 819 -39.28 -3.15 9.27
CA PRO A 819 -38.07 -2.44 8.75
C PRO A 819 -38.31 -2.16 7.22
N PRO A 820 -37.43 -2.49 6.23
CA PRO A 820 -35.98 -2.33 6.06
C PRO A 820 -35.59 -1.50 4.81
N SER A 821 -34.26 -1.29 4.64
CA SER A 821 -33.50 -1.35 3.37
C SER A 821 -33.83 -0.47 2.15
N LEU A 822 -32.74 0.03 1.53
CA LEU A 822 -32.55 0.28 0.08
C LEU A 822 -33.34 1.48 -0.52
N SER A 823 -32.82 2.26 -1.48
CA SER A 823 -31.51 2.20 -2.16
C SER A 823 -31.26 3.39 -3.08
N LEU A 824 -29.99 3.82 -3.14
CA LEU A 824 -29.24 4.30 -4.33
C LEU A 824 -29.75 5.54 -5.14
N PHE A 825 -28.85 5.98 -6.02
CA PHE A 825 -28.98 6.94 -7.14
C PHE A 825 -28.91 8.44 -6.74
N GLU A 826 -28.00 9.27 -7.28
CA GLU A 826 -26.91 9.05 -8.26
C GLU A 826 -25.96 10.29 -8.39
N ILE A 827 -24.72 10.10 -8.88
CA ILE A 827 -23.95 10.94 -9.87
C ILE A 827 -24.07 12.50 -9.79
N ALA A 828 -23.03 13.36 -9.70
CA ALA A 828 -21.83 13.58 -10.55
C ALA A 828 -20.94 14.72 -9.91
N ARG A 829 -19.79 15.24 -10.42
CA ARG A 829 -18.73 14.86 -11.41
C ARG A 829 -17.55 15.87 -11.32
N GLU A 830 -16.40 15.52 -11.91
CA GLU A 830 -15.35 16.41 -12.49
C GLU A 830 -14.75 17.54 -11.63
N LYS A 831 -13.61 17.24 -11.00
CA LYS A 831 -12.32 17.64 -11.59
C LYS A 831 -11.20 16.67 -11.25
#